data_AF-A0A7S1RW89-F1
#
_entry.id   AF-A0A7S1RW89-F1
#
_cell.length_a   1.000
_cell.length_b   1.000
_cell.length_c   1.000
_cell.angle_alpha   90.00
_cell.angle_beta   90.00
_cell.angle_gamma   90.00
#
_symmetry.space_group_name_H-M   'P 1'
#
loop_
_entity.id
_entity.type
_entity.pdbx_description
1 polymer ?
#
loop_
_entity_poly.entity_id
_entity_poly.type
_entity_poly.pdbx_seq_one_letter_code
_entity_poly.pdbx_strand_id
1 'polypeptide(L)'
;SMGEYEQPVIGMNSIHDYSEGDEQDKWKAREWFVVRKAEVQMTDDAVLIPFVKMGVEAREQISGEHGFEDAKITRADHPLVKYAEEFTRNFDLIAERKSVVYHLRELAKASIMAKYLEQSEADLEDIWCDLYEEQEDDNCILMVPQIWNERNGAQIRVNDGKIVDDGPTDKSRAVYGGVQFGLNRLRTAPMAAGAIQARRGFIPPRMGFQAARRGFVPPRGFVAPSSALSARRGFVAPSSALSARRGFVAPAAAISARPGFFVSPSRLSMPTMSATMPLRGVDLNLDSFNLADTPVAAREGPLALSEELDDCTAIGSAFWSHLDSAKDSVLGEEERSFLKEVFHPSLSDRRCEGELFVPPDTSVAYGDALKSLLRKEKEVRQKRKDHFLSAAFVPGEAGPLFPNSWNSQFQIDRGQAAKKTQPQVTLERHADFKEAPRLKSALESSATVFEQHTEDGIYFRIYRLGSLEVRTMQEQGDEEEIGAVFSIRECNEEPRPRAEKDEKLEKVTLYVEGSAKEPLYYVVAETESGCIFVTEKLADGTATWEENPRRLADRNSLAKVVKISDGLTKDAKEPATVKRLKIYQGSRGISDVSGPDRQRYAEGAFSRIGRPFDGRVTPESFDAFVARHYPRLQALLGIDRLGARMA
;
A
#
# COMPACT_ATOMS: atom_id res chain seq x y z
N SER A 1 10.49 15.39 15.05
CA SER A 1 9.17 15.50 15.72
C SER A 1 8.35 14.26 15.36
N MET A 2 7.60 13.67 16.29
CA MET A 2 6.74 12.50 16.00
C MET A 2 5.45 12.88 15.23
N GLY A 3 5.21 14.17 14.95
CA GLY A 3 4.20 14.59 13.97
C GLY A 3 4.64 14.43 12.50
N GLU A 4 5.90 14.06 12.26
CA GLU A 4 6.51 14.02 10.92
C GLU A 4 6.62 12.63 10.32
N TYR A 5 6.37 11.54 11.07
CA TYR A 5 6.39 10.21 10.47
C TYR A 5 5.09 9.96 9.71
N GLU A 6 5.24 9.53 8.46
CA GLU A 6 4.14 9.27 7.56
C GLU A 6 3.21 8.20 8.15
N GLN A 7 1.94 8.55 8.28
CA GLN A 7 0.88 7.67 8.77
C GLN A 7 0.01 7.24 7.60
N PRO A 8 -0.38 5.96 7.51
CA PRO A 8 -0.16 4.92 8.52
C PRO A 8 1.27 4.38 8.57
N VAL A 9 1.67 3.87 9.75
CA VAL A 9 2.84 3.02 9.86
C VAL A 9 2.64 1.76 9.01
N ILE A 10 3.70 1.28 8.36
CA ILE A 10 3.64 0.17 7.40
C ILE A 10 2.94 -1.05 7.96
N GLY A 11 1.90 -1.51 7.24
CA GLY A 11 1.12 -2.69 7.61
C GLY A 11 0.12 -2.45 8.74
N MET A 12 -0.08 -1.21 9.17
CA MET A 12 -1.10 -0.81 10.14
C MET A 12 -2.16 0.06 9.48
N ASN A 13 -3.34 0.10 10.08
CA ASN A 13 -4.35 1.07 9.69
C ASN A 13 -4.03 2.43 10.32
N SER A 14 -4.36 3.51 9.64
CA SER A 14 -4.30 4.84 10.23
C SER A 14 -5.36 4.93 11.33
N ILE A 15 -5.12 5.79 12.32
CA ILE A 15 -6.17 6.17 13.27
C ILE A 15 -7.45 6.65 12.58
N HIS A 16 -7.32 7.29 11.42
CA HIS A 16 -8.47 7.78 10.67
C HIS A 16 -9.28 6.62 10.07
N ASP A 17 -8.63 5.53 9.70
CA ASP A 17 -9.26 4.31 9.19
C ASP A 17 -10.12 3.64 10.26
N TYR A 18 -9.66 3.64 11.51
CA TYR A 18 -10.47 3.18 12.63
C TYR A 18 -11.67 4.08 12.94
N SER A 19 -11.66 5.34 12.50
CA SER A 19 -12.69 6.33 12.83
C SER A 19 -13.83 6.43 11.82
N GLU A 20 -13.73 5.79 10.65
CA GLU A 20 -14.82 5.81 9.64
C GLU A 20 -16.03 4.95 10.05
N GLY A 21 -15.82 3.95 10.91
CA GLY A 21 -16.89 3.14 11.48
C GLY A 21 -17.43 3.65 12.83
N ASP A 22 -16.87 4.74 13.37
CA ASP A 22 -17.30 5.30 14.64
C ASP A 22 -18.42 6.32 14.42
N GLU A 23 -19.54 6.16 15.12
CA GLU A 23 -20.67 7.10 15.06
C GLU A 23 -20.29 8.47 15.66
N GLN A 24 -19.22 8.53 16.46
CA GLN A 24 -18.70 9.78 17.00
C GLN A 24 -17.82 10.51 15.98
N ASP A 25 -18.44 11.45 15.29
CA ASP A 25 -17.78 12.34 14.33
C ASP A 25 -16.74 13.29 14.96
N LYS A 26 -16.77 13.47 16.28
CA LYS A 26 -15.87 14.34 17.03
C LYS A 26 -15.30 13.61 18.23
N TRP A 27 -13.98 13.45 18.25
CA TRP A 27 -13.26 12.98 19.41
C TRP A 27 -11.90 13.66 19.45
N LYS A 28 -11.39 13.84 20.66
CA LYS A 28 -10.01 14.25 20.92
C LYS A 28 -9.40 13.15 21.76
N ALA A 29 -8.14 12.85 21.54
CA ALA A 29 -7.49 11.80 22.29
C ALA A 29 -6.00 12.07 22.42
N ARG A 30 -5.40 11.49 23.47
CA ARG A 30 -3.98 11.56 23.76
C ARG A 30 -3.36 10.19 23.59
N GLU A 31 -2.19 10.14 22.97
CA GLU A 31 -1.33 8.98 22.80
C GLU A 31 -0.05 9.16 23.61
N TRP A 32 0.49 8.07 24.15
CA TRP A 32 1.80 8.12 24.78
C TRP A 32 2.60 6.83 24.61
N PHE A 33 3.91 7.00 24.63
CA PHE A 33 4.87 5.91 24.69
C PHE A 33 5.16 5.56 26.13
N VAL A 34 5.01 4.29 26.47
CA VAL A 34 5.21 3.75 27.81
C VAL A 34 6.14 2.57 27.83
N VAL A 35 6.84 2.45 28.95
CA VAL A 35 7.55 1.23 29.33
C VAL A 35 6.53 0.31 30.02
N ARG A 36 6.17 -0.79 29.37
CA ARG A 36 5.25 -1.81 29.92
C ARG A 36 5.97 -2.88 30.74
N LYS A 37 7.25 -3.10 30.48
CA LYS A 37 8.13 -3.96 31.28
C LYS A 37 9.53 -3.37 31.24
N ALA A 38 10.21 -3.37 32.38
CA ALA A 38 11.60 -2.98 32.53
C ALA A 38 12.28 -4.04 33.39
N GLU A 39 13.45 -4.51 33.00
CA GLU A 39 14.33 -5.32 33.82
C GLU A 39 15.80 -5.07 33.46
N VAL A 40 16.71 -5.23 34.42
CA VAL A 40 18.14 -5.23 34.16
C VAL A 40 18.63 -6.64 34.45
N GLN A 41 19.04 -7.34 33.40
CA GLN A 41 19.60 -8.68 33.49
C GLN A 41 21.10 -8.60 33.76
N MET A 42 21.66 -9.56 34.49
CA MET A 42 23.11 -9.66 34.69
C MET A 42 23.56 -11.02 34.17
N THR A 43 24.56 -11.01 33.31
CA THR A 43 25.18 -12.21 32.76
C THR A 43 26.20 -12.82 33.75
N ASP A 44 26.67 -14.04 33.47
CA ASP A 44 27.66 -14.72 34.30
C ASP A 44 29.02 -14.00 34.39
N ASP A 45 29.34 -13.20 33.36
CA ASP A 45 30.51 -12.31 33.28
C ASP A 45 30.23 -10.90 33.83
N ALA A 46 29.13 -10.73 34.56
CA ALA A 46 28.72 -9.49 35.23
C ALA A 46 28.44 -8.31 34.29
N VAL A 47 28.03 -8.59 33.04
CA VAL A 47 27.53 -7.56 32.13
C VAL A 47 26.06 -7.29 32.44
N LEU A 48 25.73 -6.02 32.65
CA LEU A 48 24.35 -5.58 32.84
C LEU A 48 23.69 -5.34 31.48
N ILE A 49 22.56 -6.00 31.24
CA ILE A 49 21.79 -5.92 30.00
C ILE A 49 20.41 -5.33 30.32
N PRO A 50 20.12 -4.09 29.90
CA PRO A 50 18.80 -3.50 30.10
C PRO A 50 17.82 -4.12 29.10
N PHE A 51 16.69 -4.61 29.61
CA PHE A 51 15.58 -5.09 28.81
C PHE A 51 14.35 -4.22 29.05
N VAL A 52 13.73 -3.79 27.95
CA VAL A 52 12.49 -3.02 27.98
C VAL A 52 11.48 -3.60 27.03
N LYS A 53 10.23 -3.64 27.46
CA LYS A 53 9.08 -3.84 26.59
C LYS A 53 8.33 -2.53 26.49
N MET A 54 8.48 -1.85 25.37
CA MET A 54 7.78 -0.61 25.09
C MET A 54 6.36 -0.91 24.59
N GLY A 55 5.51 0.11 24.64
CA GLY A 55 4.21 0.10 24.03
C GLY A 55 3.65 1.50 23.91
N VAL A 56 2.46 1.56 23.36
CA VAL A 56 1.66 2.78 23.23
C VAL A 56 0.39 2.61 24.02
N GLU A 57 -0.07 3.66 24.67
CA GLU A 57 -1.45 3.73 25.13
C GLU A 57 -2.14 5.01 24.67
N ALA A 58 -3.46 4.95 24.72
CA ALA A 58 -4.34 6.00 24.30
C ALA A 58 -5.36 6.32 25.38
N ARG A 59 -5.75 7.59 25.48
CA ARG A 59 -6.95 8.01 26.20
C ARG A 59 -7.78 8.99 25.41
N GLU A 60 -9.09 8.82 25.48
CA GLU A 60 -10.04 9.80 25.00
C GLU A 60 -9.96 11.04 25.89
N GLN A 61 -10.09 12.23 25.31
CA GLN A 61 -10.13 13.50 26.01
C GLN A 61 -11.55 14.04 26.02
N ILE A 62 -12.02 14.39 27.20
CA ILE A 62 -13.34 14.97 27.44
C ILE A 62 -13.20 16.43 27.89
N SER A 63 -14.24 17.22 27.66
CA SER A 63 -14.28 18.60 28.16
C SER A 63 -14.70 18.59 29.63
N GLY A 64 -13.78 18.94 30.53
CA GLY A 64 -14.02 19.14 31.96
C GLY A 64 -14.09 20.62 32.35
N GLU A 65 -14.25 20.89 33.65
CA GLU A 65 -14.33 22.26 34.19
C GLU A 65 -13.07 23.11 33.93
N HIS A 66 -11.93 22.45 33.72
CA HIS A 66 -10.62 23.09 33.52
C HIS A 66 -10.06 22.93 32.10
N GLY A 67 -10.92 22.64 31.11
CA GLY A 67 -10.51 22.42 29.72
C GLY A 67 -10.52 20.94 29.34
N PHE A 68 -9.62 20.51 28.45
CA PHE A 68 -9.54 19.11 28.03
C PHE A 68 -8.82 18.26 29.08
N GLU A 69 -9.48 17.23 29.58
CA GLU A 69 -8.93 16.25 30.51
C GLU A 69 -9.07 14.82 29.96
N ASP A 70 -8.19 13.92 30.37
CA ASP A 70 -8.24 12.53 29.93
C ASP A 70 -9.44 11.83 30.60
N ALA A 71 -10.21 11.08 29.82
CA ALA A 71 -11.32 10.28 30.31
C ALA A 71 -10.80 9.25 31.33
N LYS A 72 -11.50 9.13 32.47
CA LYS A 72 -11.15 8.15 33.51
C LYS A 72 -11.11 6.71 32.98
N ILE A 73 -12.02 6.41 32.05
CA ILE A 73 -12.10 5.14 31.34
C ILE A 73 -12.29 5.47 29.87
N THR A 74 -11.30 5.14 29.06
CA THR A 74 -11.43 5.22 27.61
C THR A 74 -12.19 4.01 27.10
N ARG A 75 -13.14 4.25 26.20
CA ARG A 75 -13.87 3.16 25.55
C ARG A 75 -12.93 2.27 24.74
N ALA A 76 -13.09 0.94 24.87
CA ALA A 76 -12.20 -0.03 24.22
C ALA A 76 -12.31 -0.02 22.68
N ASP A 77 -13.46 0.44 22.16
CA ASP A 77 -13.71 0.58 20.74
C ASP A 77 -13.22 1.91 20.14
N HIS A 78 -12.63 2.80 20.95
CA HIS A 78 -12.11 4.10 20.51
C HIS A 78 -11.05 3.93 19.41
N PRO A 79 -11.10 4.71 18.31
CA PRO A 79 -10.15 4.59 17.20
C PRO A 79 -8.68 4.66 17.62
N LEU A 80 -8.30 5.63 18.46
CA LEU A 80 -6.92 5.74 18.98
C LEU A 80 -6.51 4.56 19.87
N VAL A 81 -7.44 3.90 20.59
CA VAL A 81 -7.11 2.72 21.41
C VAL A 81 -6.76 1.54 20.53
N LYS A 82 -7.58 1.27 19.50
CA LYS A 82 -7.29 0.22 18.50
C LYS A 82 -5.95 0.45 17.81
N TYR A 83 -5.68 1.71 17.43
CA TYR A 83 -4.41 2.11 16.86
C TYR A 83 -3.23 1.86 17.82
N ALA A 84 -3.32 2.32 19.08
CA ALA A 84 -2.27 2.12 20.09
C ALA A 84 -2.00 0.64 20.42
N GLU A 85 -3.05 -0.19 20.43
CA GLU A 85 -2.92 -1.64 20.61
C GLU A 85 -2.21 -2.29 19.42
N GLU A 86 -2.55 -1.89 18.19
CA GLU A 86 -1.85 -2.34 16.99
C GLU A 86 -0.40 -1.88 16.95
N PHE A 87 -0.13 -0.60 17.27
CA PHE A 87 1.22 -0.06 17.38
C PHE A 87 2.03 -0.86 18.39
N THR A 88 1.47 -1.12 19.57
CA THR A 88 2.15 -1.90 20.61
C THR A 88 2.48 -3.31 20.14
N ARG A 89 1.56 -3.96 19.41
CA ARG A 89 1.81 -5.32 18.87
C ARG A 89 2.94 -5.35 17.84
N ASN A 90 3.13 -4.25 17.10
CA ASN A 90 4.14 -4.12 16.07
C ASN A 90 5.38 -3.32 16.53
N PHE A 91 5.45 -2.91 17.80
CA PHE A 91 6.41 -1.92 18.29
C PHE A 91 7.85 -2.25 17.91
N ASP A 92 8.26 -3.50 18.09
CA ASP A 92 9.63 -3.94 17.83
C ASP A 92 10.00 -3.82 16.34
N LEU A 93 9.13 -4.27 15.44
CA LEU A 93 9.35 -4.11 14.00
C LEU A 93 9.37 -2.63 13.59
N ILE A 94 8.51 -1.80 14.21
CA ILE A 94 8.47 -0.36 13.97
C ILE A 94 9.78 0.27 14.44
N ALA A 95 10.25 -0.07 15.63
CA ALA A 95 11.53 0.39 16.16
C ALA A 95 12.67 0.01 15.21
N GLU A 96 12.70 -1.21 14.68
CA GLU A 96 13.75 -1.59 13.71
C GLU A 96 13.68 -0.85 12.37
N ARG A 97 12.55 -0.22 12.03
CA ARG A 97 12.41 0.53 10.78
C ARG A 97 12.43 2.04 10.95
N LYS A 98 12.14 2.54 12.15
CA LYS A 98 12.00 3.97 12.45
C LYS A 98 12.98 4.35 13.54
N SER A 99 14.04 5.04 13.13
CA SER A 99 15.14 5.55 13.96
C SER A 99 14.62 6.28 15.21
N VAL A 100 13.61 7.14 15.06
CA VAL A 100 13.01 7.86 16.20
C VAL A 100 12.40 6.93 17.25
N VAL A 101 11.76 5.83 16.81
CA VAL A 101 11.15 4.84 17.71
C VAL A 101 12.22 3.92 18.30
N TYR A 102 13.25 3.60 17.52
CA TYR A 102 14.45 2.91 17.99
C TYR A 102 15.13 3.69 19.12
N HIS A 103 15.50 4.95 18.87
CA HIS A 103 16.17 5.79 19.85
C HIS A 103 15.30 6.04 21.08
N LEU A 104 13.97 6.13 20.93
CA LEU A 104 13.07 6.20 22.07
C LEU A 104 13.15 4.94 22.95
N ARG A 105 13.25 3.76 22.35
CA ARG A 105 13.45 2.49 23.08
C ARG A 105 14.83 2.44 23.75
N GLU A 106 15.88 2.86 23.06
CA GLU A 106 17.24 2.88 23.63
C GLU A 106 17.39 3.91 24.75
N LEU A 107 16.74 5.08 24.62
CA LEU A 107 16.66 6.07 25.70
C LEU A 107 15.93 5.49 26.93
N ALA A 108 14.87 4.70 26.74
CA ALA A 108 14.20 4.02 27.84
C ALA A 108 15.12 3.00 28.53
N LYS A 109 15.87 2.19 27.76
CA LYS A 109 16.87 1.26 28.30
C LYS A 109 17.95 1.98 29.10
N ALA A 110 18.52 3.04 28.55
CA ALA A 110 19.53 3.86 29.22
C ALA A 110 19.00 4.46 30.53
N SER A 111 17.77 4.99 30.49
CA SER A 111 17.10 5.56 31.67
C SER A 111 16.89 4.52 32.79
N ILE A 112 16.55 3.29 32.42
CA ILE A 112 16.36 2.18 33.37
C ILE A 112 17.70 1.72 33.93
N MET A 113 18.74 1.66 33.10
CA MET A 113 20.09 1.34 33.55
C MET A 113 20.61 2.39 34.53
N ALA A 114 20.49 3.68 34.19
CA ALA A 114 20.89 4.78 35.07
C ALA A 114 20.16 4.69 36.42
N LYS A 115 18.84 4.46 36.38
CA LYS A 115 18.04 4.28 37.59
C LYS A 115 18.50 3.06 38.41
N TYR A 116 18.79 1.94 37.76
CA TYR A 116 19.26 0.74 38.43
C TYR A 116 20.60 0.98 39.13
N LEU A 117 21.55 1.62 38.44
CA LEU A 117 22.87 1.95 38.98
C LEU A 117 22.76 2.89 40.18
N GLU A 118 21.99 3.97 40.06
CA GLU A 118 21.69 4.93 41.14
C GLU A 118 21.13 4.20 42.38
N GLN A 119 20.12 3.35 42.18
CA GLN A 119 19.47 2.65 43.29
C GLN A 119 20.27 1.49 43.86
N SER A 120 21.21 0.94 43.10
CA SER A 120 22.15 -0.07 43.57
C SER A 120 23.34 0.52 44.35
N GLU A 121 23.42 1.86 44.45
CA GLU A 121 24.57 2.58 45.00
C GLU A 121 25.88 2.11 44.34
N ALA A 122 25.84 1.86 43.03
CA ALA A 122 27.02 1.46 42.28
C ALA A 122 28.06 2.59 42.33
N ASP A 123 29.29 2.25 42.68
CA ASP A 123 30.44 3.17 42.66
C ASP A 123 30.79 3.46 41.20
N LEU A 124 30.20 4.53 40.65
CA LEU A 124 30.46 5.02 39.30
C LEU A 124 31.63 6.01 39.36
N GLU A 125 32.57 5.91 38.43
CA GLU A 125 33.65 6.87 38.31
C GLU A 125 33.10 8.28 38.03
N ASP A 126 33.67 9.31 38.67
CA ASP A 126 33.25 10.71 38.54
C ASP A 126 33.16 11.17 37.07
N ILE A 127 33.95 10.58 36.18
CA ILE A 127 33.92 10.87 34.74
C ILE A 127 32.53 10.67 34.12
N TRP A 128 31.73 9.73 34.62
CA TRP A 128 30.36 9.52 34.13
C TRP A 128 29.42 10.68 34.50
N CYS A 129 29.70 11.35 35.62
CA CYS A 129 29.00 12.55 36.04
C CYS A 129 29.53 13.78 35.28
N ASP A 130 30.83 13.82 34.98
CA ASP A 130 31.50 14.92 34.29
C ASP A 130 31.26 14.94 32.77
N LEU A 131 30.76 13.84 32.17
CA LEU A 131 30.37 13.80 30.74
C LEU A 131 29.20 14.73 30.42
N TYR A 132 28.45 15.17 31.43
CA TYR A 132 27.45 16.22 31.28
C TYR A 132 28.14 17.58 31.40
N GLU A 133 28.50 18.19 30.26
CA GLU A 133 28.78 19.62 30.28
C GLU A 133 27.50 20.33 30.73
N GLU A 134 27.52 20.99 31.90
CA GLU A 134 26.46 21.91 32.33
C GLU A 134 26.38 23.05 31.32
N GLN A 135 25.68 22.80 30.22
CA GLN A 135 25.26 23.84 29.31
C GLN A 135 24.13 24.54 30.06
N GLU A 136 24.43 25.68 30.70
CA GLU A 136 23.48 26.64 31.27
C GLU A 136 22.59 27.29 30.18
N ASP A 137 22.11 26.50 29.22
CA ASP A 137 21.02 26.91 28.38
C ASP A 137 19.74 26.85 29.23
N ASP A 138 19.48 27.94 29.95
CA ASP A 138 18.23 28.27 30.66
C ASP A 138 16.96 28.13 29.77
N ASN A 139 17.14 27.85 28.48
CA ASN A 139 16.10 27.62 27.48
C ASN A 139 16.01 26.18 26.96
N CYS A 140 16.71 25.20 27.55
CA CYS A 140 16.41 23.79 27.31
C CYS A 140 15.11 23.44 28.06
N ILE A 141 14.00 23.99 27.57
CA ILE A 141 12.67 23.62 28.01
C ILE A 141 12.58 22.12 27.74
N LEU A 142 12.61 21.30 28.80
CA LEU A 142 12.21 19.89 28.81
C LEU A 142 10.71 19.75 28.46
N MET A 143 10.21 20.56 27.53
CA MET A 143 8.96 20.35 26.83
C MET A 143 9.21 19.16 25.93
N VAL A 144 8.81 17.99 26.42
CA VAL A 144 8.52 16.84 25.58
C VAL A 144 7.70 17.37 24.39
N PRO A 145 8.20 17.26 23.14
CA PRO A 145 7.52 17.82 21.99
C PRO A 145 6.08 17.32 21.97
N GLN A 146 5.13 18.24 22.17
CA GLN A 146 3.72 17.90 22.03
C GLN A 146 3.45 17.71 20.55
N ILE A 147 3.09 16.48 20.19
CA ILE A 147 2.67 16.16 18.84
C ILE A 147 1.24 16.69 18.69
N TRP A 148 1.00 17.50 17.67
CA TRP A 148 -0.32 18.02 17.35
C TRP A 148 -0.66 17.64 15.92
N ASN A 149 -1.46 16.58 15.77
CA ASN A 149 -2.04 16.20 14.49
C ASN A 149 -3.54 16.51 14.55
N GLU A 150 -3.93 17.62 13.93
CA GLU A 150 -5.32 18.04 13.79
C GLU A 150 -5.75 17.87 12.34
N ARG A 151 -6.79 17.06 12.11
CA ARG A 151 -7.43 16.96 10.80
C ARG A 151 -8.82 17.56 10.91
N ASN A 152 -9.03 18.62 10.12
CA ASN A 152 -10.32 19.30 10.00
C ASN A 152 -10.99 18.83 8.72
N GLY A 153 -12.05 18.03 8.87
CA GLY A 153 -12.91 17.62 7.76
C GLY A 153 -13.98 18.67 7.52
N ALA A 154 -14.03 19.25 6.32
CA ALA A 154 -15.14 20.09 5.88
C ALA A 154 -16.03 19.30 4.92
N GLN A 155 -17.30 19.09 5.26
CA GLN A 155 -18.27 18.51 4.33
C GLN A 155 -18.87 19.63 3.48
N ILE A 156 -18.56 19.64 2.18
CA ILE A 156 -19.10 20.63 1.24
C ILE A 156 -20.37 20.05 0.61
N ARG A 157 -21.54 20.62 0.91
CA ARG A 157 -22.79 20.26 0.21
C ARG A 157 -23.03 21.19 -0.97
N VAL A 158 -23.47 20.62 -2.08
CA VAL A 158 -23.81 21.36 -3.30
C VAL A 158 -25.29 21.13 -3.61
N ASN A 159 -26.12 22.17 -3.45
CA ASN A 159 -27.52 22.15 -3.84
C ASN A 159 -27.72 23.08 -5.05
N ASP A 160 -28.31 22.56 -6.13
CA ASP A 160 -28.61 23.31 -7.36
C ASP A 160 -27.40 24.06 -7.95
N GLY A 161 -26.22 23.43 -7.92
CA GLY A 161 -24.98 24.01 -8.44
C GLY A 161 -24.38 25.13 -7.58
N LYS A 162 -24.95 25.39 -6.39
CA LYS A 162 -24.38 26.31 -5.40
C LYS A 162 -23.84 25.52 -4.22
N ILE A 163 -22.64 25.89 -3.77
CA ILE A 163 -22.10 25.41 -2.49
C ILE A 163 -22.99 26.01 -1.41
N VAL A 164 -23.73 25.17 -0.70
CA VAL A 164 -24.49 25.57 0.48
C VAL A 164 -23.56 25.34 1.66
N ASP A 165 -23.17 26.45 2.29
CA ASP A 165 -22.47 26.40 3.57
C ASP A 165 -23.49 25.98 4.63
N ASP A 166 -23.43 24.71 5.05
CA ASP A 166 -24.29 24.16 6.10
C ASP A 166 -23.84 24.59 7.51
N GLY A 167 -22.95 25.58 7.59
CA GLY A 167 -22.22 25.94 8.80
C GLY A 167 -21.05 24.98 9.05
N PRO A 168 -20.15 25.31 9.97
CA PRO A 168 -19.04 24.45 10.33
C PRO A 168 -19.59 23.16 10.97
N THR A 169 -19.76 22.11 10.17
CA THR A 169 -19.83 20.74 10.67
C THR A 169 -18.43 20.39 11.15
N ASP A 170 -18.10 20.90 12.34
CA ASP A 170 -16.75 20.89 12.87
C ASP A 170 -16.36 19.47 13.30
N LYS A 171 -16.10 18.60 12.31
CA LYS A 171 -15.51 17.26 12.51
C LYS A 171 -14.02 17.45 12.77
N SER A 172 -13.71 18.01 13.93
CA SER A 172 -12.34 18.14 14.41
C SER A 172 -11.93 16.83 15.08
N ARG A 173 -10.91 16.17 14.54
CA ARG A 173 -10.23 15.06 15.21
C ARG A 173 -8.82 15.53 15.55
N ALA A 174 -8.48 15.48 16.83
CA ALA A 174 -7.17 15.92 17.33
C ALA A 174 -6.52 14.79 18.13
N VAL A 175 -5.26 14.51 17.79
CA VAL A 175 -4.40 13.59 18.54
C VAL A 175 -3.29 14.41 19.18
N TYR A 176 -3.16 14.29 20.50
CA TYR A 176 -2.08 14.86 21.28
C TYR A 176 -1.12 13.75 21.71
N GLY A 177 0.18 14.02 21.79
CA GLY A 177 1.16 12.98 22.09
C GLY A 177 2.18 13.33 23.15
N GLY A 178 2.79 12.31 23.77
CA GLY A 178 3.92 12.47 24.68
C GLY A 178 4.68 11.17 24.97
N VAL A 179 5.73 11.26 25.78
CA VAL A 179 6.53 10.12 26.25
C VAL A 179 6.47 10.10 27.77
N GLN A 180 6.16 8.94 28.35
CA GLN A 180 6.15 8.75 29.79
C GLN A 180 6.81 7.41 30.15
N PHE A 181 8.09 7.44 30.50
CA PHE A 181 8.82 6.23 30.93
C PHE A 181 8.38 5.69 32.28
N GLY A 182 7.71 6.52 33.10
CA GLY A 182 7.24 6.10 34.42
C GLY A 182 8.39 5.73 35.37
N LEU A 183 9.61 6.26 35.14
CA LEU A 183 10.79 5.91 35.91
C LEU A 183 10.54 6.05 37.40
N ASN A 184 9.92 7.14 37.86
CA ASN A 184 9.62 7.38 39.28
C ASN A 184 8.81 6.27 39.97
N ARG A 185 8.14 5.41 39.21
CA ARG A 185 7.30 4.33 39.74
C ARG A 185 7.96 2.95 39.75
N LEU A 186 9.07 2.77 39.03
CA LEU A 186 9.82 1.52 39.05
C LEU A 186 10.51 1.37 40.42
N ARG A 187 10.03 0.48 41.29
CA ARG A 187 10.74 0.17 42.52
C ARG A 187 11.79 -0.90 42.22
N THR A 188 13.07 -0.54 42.26
CA THR A 188 14.10 -1.57 42.45
C THR A 188 13.96 -2.09 43.87
N ALA A 189 13.98 -3.40 44.03
CA ALA A 189 14.25 -3.93 45.36
C ALA A 189 15.69 -3.56 45.72
N PRO A 190 15.97 -3.20 46.99
CA PRO A 190 17.34 -3.06 47.44
C PRO A 190 18.06 -4.37 47.14
N MET A 191 19.15 -4.31 46.38
CA MET A 191 20.00 -5.47 46.20
C MET A 191 20.34 -6.00 47.59
N ALA A 192 20.10 -7.28 47.84
CA ALA A 192 20.57 -7.90 49.07
C ALA A 192 22.10 -7.73 49.10
N ALA A 193 22.57 -6.76 49.90
CA ALA A 193 23.95 -6.27 49.93
C ALA A 193 25.02 -7.34 50.26
N GLY A 194 24.62 -8.61 50.42
CA GLY A 194 25.50 -9.74 50.70
C GLY A 194 26.04 -10.50 49.48
N ALA A 195 25.58 -10.25 48.26
CA ALA A 195 25.95 -11.10 47.11
C ALA A 195 27.21 -10.64 46.34
N ILE A 196 27.52 -9.34 46.29
CA ILE A 196 28.62 -8.81 45.46
C ILE A 196 29.99 -8.77 46.20
N GLN A 197 30.01 -8.83 47.54
CA GLN A 197 31.27 -8.73 48.31
C GLN A 197 32.15 -10.00 48.32
N ALA A 198 31.78 -11.10 47.66
CA ALA A 198 32.45 -12.39 47.85
C ALA A 198 33.20 -12.95 46.62
N ARG A 199 33.88 -12.13 45.80
CA ARG A 199 34.84 -12.66 44.79
C ARG A 199 36.13 -11.84 44.56
N ARG A 200 36.46 -10.87 45.41
CA ARG A 200 37.84 -10.32 45.47
C ARG A 200 38.69 -11.18 46.41
N GLY A 201 39.16 -12.34 45.94
CA GLY A 201 40.10 -13.14 46.73
C GLY A 201 40.54 -14.45 46.08
N PHE A 202 41.86 -14.57 45.89
CA PHE A 202 42.63 -15.78 45.56
C PHE A 202 42.69 -16.24 44.10
N ILE A 203 43.69 -15.72 43.38
CA ILE A 203 44.39 -16.44 42.30
C ILE A 203 45.43 -17.35 42.99
N PRO A 204 45.30 -18.69 42.99
CA PRO A 204 46.40 -19.56 43.41
C PRO A 204 47.46 -19.65 42.30
N PRO A 205 48.76 -19.80 42.64
CA PRO A 205 49.81 -19.95 41.65
C PRO A 205 49.70 -21.33 40.99
N ARG A 206 49.67 -21.34 39.65
CA ARG A 206 49.83 -22.53 38.80
C ARG A 206 51.20 -23.17 39.06
N MET A 207 51.22 -24.32 39.74
CA MET A 207 52.31 -25.29 39.57
C MET A 207 51.97 -26.22 38.40
N GLY A 208 52.95 -26.40 37.53
CA GLY A 208 52.84 -27.24 36.34
C GLY A 208 52.75 -28.73 36.64
N PHE A 209 52.21 -29.50 35.70
CA PHE A 209 52.49 -30.92 35.58
C PHE A 209 52.54 -31.35 34.11
N GLN A 210 53.29 -32.42 33.94
CA GLN A 210 53.92 -32.94 32.74
C GLN A 210 52.95 -33.60 31.76
N ALA A 211 53.47 -33.72 30.55
CA ALA A 211 53.01 -34.59 29.48
C ALA A 211 52.73 -36.03 29.93
N ALA A 212 51.63 -36.59 29.44
CA ALA A 212 51.50 -38.02 29.24
C ALA A 212 50.73 -38.29 27.94
N ARG A 213 51.45 -38.85 26.97
CA ARG A 213 50.91 -39.55 25.81
C ARG A 213 50.08 -40.75 26.28
N ARG A 214 48.89 -40.95 25.71
CA ARG A 214 48.40 -42.29 25.33
C ARG A 214 47.25 -42.17 24.34
N GLY A 215 47.41 -42.88 23.23
CA GLY A 215 46.41 -43.00 22.18
C GLY A 215 45.25 -43.90 22.60
N PHE A 216 44.12 -43.68 21.96
CA PHE A 216 43.01 -44.61 21.93
C PHE A 216 42.36 -44.61 20.54
N VAL A 217 42.20 -45.81 20.01
CA VAL A 217 41.59 -46.16 18.71
C VAL A 217 40.07 -46.20 18.89
N PRO A 218 39.25 -45.74 17.91
CA PRO A 218 37.80 -45.85 18.01
C PRO A 218 37.29 -47.20 17.48
N PRO A 219 36.17 -47.73 17.99
CA PRO A 219 35.33 -48.62 17.22
C PRO A 219 34.03 -47.94 16.76
N ARG A 220 33.61 -48.41 15.59
CA ARG A 220 32.43 -48.06 14.81
C ARG A 220 31.10 -48.33 15.52
N GLY A 221 30.11 -47.53 15.12
CA GLY A 221 28.78 -47.99 14.71
C GLY A 221 27.67 -47.85 15.74
N PHE A 222 26.57 -47.19 15.38
CA PHE A 222 25.16 -47.66 15.42
C PHE A 222 24.26 -46.49 14.94
N VAL A 223 23.70 -46.60 13.73
CA VAL A 223 22.28 -46.84 13.41
C VAL A 223 21.35 -45.64 13.70
N ALA A 224 20.91 -45.00 12.62
CA ALA A 224 19.76 -44.10 12.58
C ALA A 224 18.44 -44.89 12.68
N PRO A 225 17.36 -44.26 13.18
CA PRO A 225 16.02 -44.64 12.76
C PRO A 225 15.36 -43.50 11.98
N SER A 226 15.13 -43.76 10.69
CA SER A 226 14.03 -43.18 9.95
C SER A 226 12.71 -43.70 10.54
N SER A 227 11.75 -42.81 10.78
CA SER A 227 10.35 -43.19 10.85
C SER A 227 9.51 -42.18 10.07
N ALA A 228 9.10 -42.62 8.89
CA ALA A 228 7.96 -42.08 8.18
C ALA A 228 6.69 -42.75 8.73
N LEU A 229 5.66 -41.97 9.04
CA LEU A 229 4.29 -42.47 9.09
C LEU A 229 3.35 -41.45 8.45
N SER A 230 2.71 -41.93 7.39
CA SER A 230 1.60 -41.33 6.66
C SER A 230 0.29 -41.73 7.35
N ALA A 231 -0.68 -40.82 7.51
CA ALA A 231 -2.10 -41.20 7.58
C ALA A 231 -3.04 -39.99 7.38
N ARG A 232 -3.85 -40.10 6.32
CA ARG A 232 -5.09 -39.35 6.01
C ARG A 232 -6.19 -39.54 7.06
N ARG A 233 -7.02 -38.50 7.24
CA ARG A 233 -8.50 -38.43 7.40
C ARG A 233 -8.80 -36.98 7.85
N GLY A 234 -9.71 -36.17 7.30
CA GLY A 234 -11.02 -36.40 6.70
C GLY A 234 -12.11 -35.87 7.66
N PHE A 235 -13.03 -35.03 7.17
CA PHE A 235 -14.27 -34.50 7.81
C PHE A 235 -14.09 -33.34 8.83
N VAL A 236 -14.92 -32.30 9.00
CA VAL A 236 -16.30 -31.91 8.62
C VAL A 236 -16.37 -30.37 8.53
N ALA A 237 -17.16 -29.81 7.61
CA ALA A 237 -17.61 -28.42 7.62
C ALA A 237 -18.91 -28.26 8.42
N PRO A 238 -19.16 -27.13 9.10
CA PRO A 238 -20.52 -26.75 9.44
C PRO A 238 -20.97 -25.57 8.58
N SER A 239 -21.95 -25.85 7.73
CA SER A 239 -22.94 -24.87 7.29
C SER A 239 -23.84 -24.52 8.48
N SER A 240 -24.16 -23.24 8.65
CA SER A 240 -25.37 -22.84 9.35
C SER A 240 -26.07 -21.75 8.54
N ALA A 241 -27.36 -22.01 8.32
CA ALA A 241 -28.27 -21.20 7.55
C ALA A 241 -29.39 -20.70 8.47
N LEU A 242 -30.04 -19.63 8.01
CA LEU A 242 -31.43 -19.20 8.28
C LEU A 242 -31.75 -18.32 9.50
N SER A 243 -32.73 -17.45 9.21
CA SER A 243 -33.62 -16.66 10.07
C SER A 243 -33.11 -15.28 10.53
N ALA A 244 -33.89 -14.20 10.51
CA ALA A 244 -35.28 -13.99 10.15
C ALA A 244 -35.57 -12.49 9.91
N ARG A 245 -36.59 -12.22 9.09
CA ARG A 245 -37.30 -10.94 8.95
C ARG A 245 -37.85 -10.42 10.29
N ARG A 246 -37.76 -9.10 10.51
CA ARG A 246 -38.68 -8.17 11.21
C ARG A 246 -38.15 -6.75 10.92
N GLY A 247 -38.87 -5.73 10.45
CA GLY A 247 -40.30 -5.45 10.48
C GLY A 247 -40.62 -4.43 11.59
N PHE A 248 -40.30 -3.15 11.41
CA PHE A 248 -40.79 -1.98 12.18
C PHE A 248 -40.75 -0.74 11.26
N VAL A 249 -41.88 -0.30 10.70
CA VAL A 249 -42.84 0.70 11.22
C VAL A 249 -42.19 2.08 11.44
N ALA A 250 -42.51 2.99 10.51
CA ALA A 250 -42.28 4.43 10.61
C ALA A 250 -43.19 5.08 11.66
N PRO A 251 -42.79 6.26 12.16
CA PRO A 251 -43.76 7.31 12.44
C PRO A 251 -43.49 8.55 11.59
N ALA A 252 -44.56 9.00 10.94
CA ALA A 252 -44.71 10.34 10.39
C ALA A 252 -45.15 11.32 11.49
N ALA A 253 -44.56 12.51 11.50
CA ALA A 253 -45.06 13.78 12.07
C ALA A 253 -43.83 14.71 12.23
N ALA A 254 -43.86 16.03 12.06
CA ALA A 254 -44.89 16.96 11.66
C ALA A 254 -44.20 18.20 11.09
N ILE A 255 -44.92 18.88 10.20
CA ILE A 255 -44.58 20.18 9.62
C ILE A 255 -44.60 21.24 10.73
N SER A 256 -43.51 22.00 10.88
CA SER A 256 -43.51 23.29 11.59
C SER A 256 -42.76 24.32 10.75
N ALA A 257 -43.51 25.33 10.33
CA ALA A 257 -43.04 26.49 9.58
C ALA A 257 -42.84 27.67 10.53
N ARG A 258 -41.87 28.55 10.21
CA ARG A 258 -41.73 30.02 10.48
C ARG A 258 -40.32 30.41 11.01
N PRO A 259 -39.94 31.70 10.98
CA PRO A 259 -39.56 32.47 9.80
C PRO A 259 -38.14 33.09 9.96
N GLY A 260 -37.65 33.71 8.89
CA GLY A 260 -36.26 34.12 8.74
C GLY A 260 -35.72 35.16 9.73
N PHE A 261 -34.41 35.04 9.94
CA PHE A 261 -33.53 36.10 10.43
C PHE A 261 -32.36 36.24 9.46
N PHE A 262 -32.16 37.46 8.95
CA PHE A 262 -30.94 37.86 8.27
C PHE A 262 -29.83 38.07 9.31
N VAL A 263 -28.70 37.39 9.16
CA VAL A 263 -27.48 37.67 9.95
C VAL A 263 -26.34 37.99 8.98
N SER A 264 -25.77 39.18 9.14
CA SER A 264 -24.60 39.68 8.42
C SER A 264 -23.33 38.92 8.78
N PRO A 265 -22.32 38.84 7.90
CA PRO A 265 -21.08 38.14 8.20
C PRO A 265 -20.17 38.98 9.11
N SER A 266 -20.07 38.59 10.38
CA SER A 266 -19.00 39.04 11.27
C SER A 266 -17.74 38.19 11.02
N ARG A 267 -16.62 38.86 10.76
CA ARG A 267 -15.28 38.25 10.74
C ARG A 267 -14.94 37.74 12.14
N LEU A 268 -14.83 36.43 12.32
CA LEU A 268 -14.33 35.82 13.54
C LEU A 268 -12.80 35.91 13.56
N SER A 269 -12.29 36.75 14.45
CA SER A 269 -10.93 36.68 14.97
C SER A 269 -10.92 35.61 16.06
N MET A 270 -10.19 34.51 15.84
CA MET A 270 -9.99 33.47 16.85
C MET A 270 -9.06 34.02 17.94
N PRO A 271 -9.42 33.94 19.23
CA PRO A 271 -8.51 34.26 20.31
C PRO A 271 -7.46 33.15 20.44
N THR A 272 -6.18 33.51 20.33
CA THR A 272 -5.05 32.66 20.71
C THR A 272 -5.11 32.43 22.22
N MET A 273 -5.73 31.34 22.65
CA MET A 273 -5.71 30.88 24.04
C MET A 273 -4.35 30.23 24.31
N SER A 274 -3.35 31.05 24.66
CA SER A 274 -2.10 30.59 25.26
C SER A 274 -2.32 30.44 26.76
N ALA A 275 -2.84 29.28 27.17
CA ALA A 275 -2.86 28.86 28.57
C ALA A 275 -2.01 27.59 28.67
N THR A 276 -0.78 27.74 29.15
CA THR A 276 0.11 26.64 29.52
C THR A 276 -0.46 25.93 30.76
N MET A 277 -1.39 25.01 30.54
CA MET A 277 -1.89 24.12 31.58
C MET A 277 -0.81 23.09 31.95
N PRO A 278 -0.53 22.84 33.25
CA PRO A 278 0.35 21.76 33.68
C PRO A 278 -0.33 20.42 33.37
N LEU A 279 0.15 19.73 32.35
CA LEU A 279 -0.32 18.40 31.97
C LEU A 279 -0.04 17.41 33.10
N ARG A 280 -1.09 16.89 33.73
CA ARG A 280 -0.98 15.82 34.73
C ARG A 280 -0.81 14.48 34.01
N GLY A 281 0.36 13.86 34.17
CA GLY A 281 0.64 12.51 33.66
C GLY A 281 -0.19 11.43 34.36
N VAL A 282 -0.42 10.31 33.67
CA VAL A 282 -1.32 9.23 34.12
C VAL A 282 -0.57 8.24 35.02
N ASP A 283 -1.03 8.07 36.27
CA ASP A 283 -1.69 6.88 36.81
C ASP A 283 -1.30 5.43 36.44
N LEU A 284 -0.13 5.12 35.87
CA LEU A 284 0.24 3.73 35.54
C LEU A 284 0.83 3.09 36.80
N ASN A 285 0.02 2.30 37.49
CA ASN A 285 0.44 1.52 38.65
C ASN A 285 1.52 0.50 38.25
N LEU A 286 2.77 0.96 38.19
CA LEU A 286 3.98 0.15 37.99
C LEU A 286 4.51 -0.41 39.31
N ASP A 287 3.76 -0.29 40.42
CA ASP A 287 4.17 -0.81 41.72
C ASP A 287 4.24 -2.36 41.74
N SER A 288 3.75 -3.02 40.69
CA SER A 288 3.86 -4.48 40.49
C SER A 288 5.17 -4.94 39.85
N PHE A 289 6.06 -4.04 39.42
CA PHE A 289 7.31 -4.43 38.77
C PHE A 289 8.43 -4.52 39.80
N ASN A 290 8.77 -5.74 40.17
CA ASN A 290 9.89 -6.03 41.06
C ASN A 290 11.14 -6.35 40.23
N LEU A 291 12.17 -5.52 40.34
CA LEU A 291 13.47 -5.75 39.70
C LEU A 291 14.37 -6.73 40.49
N ALA A 292 13.87 -7.31 41.60
CA ALA A 292 14.64 -8.25 42.42
C ALA A 292 14.83 -9.64 41.77
N ASP A 293 13.87 -10.06 40.96
CA ASP A 293 13.81 -11.43 40.44
C ASP A 293 14.47 -11.49 39.06
N THR A 294 15.74 -11.07 38.98
CA THR A 294 16.48 -11.10 37.73
C THR A 294 16.87 -12.53 37.39
N PRO A 295 16.29 -13.16 36.35
CA PRO A 295 16.77 -14.47 35.93
C PRO A 295 18.19 -14.30 35.37
N VAL A 296 19.10 -15.19 35.79
CA VAL A 296 20.41 -15.34 35.14
C VAL A 296 20.15 -15.89 33.75
N ALA A 297 20.28 -15.05 32.73
CA ALA A 297 20.05 -15.43 31.35
C ALA A 297 21.30 -16.14 30.81
N ALA A 298 21.22 -17.46 30.62
CA ALA A 298 22.24 -18.21 29.89
C ALA A 298 22.18 -17.81 28.41
N ARG A 299 23.27 -17.27 27.88
CA ARG A 299 23.39 -16.81 26.49
C ARG A 299 23.63 -18.01 25.56
N GLU A 300 22.58 -18.79 25.29
CA GLU A 300 22.60 -19.86 24.27
C GLU A 300 21.88 -19.38 23.01
N GLY A 301 22.52 -18.47 22.27
CA GLY A 301 22.02 -17.94 21.00
C GLY A 301 22.73 -18.58 19.78
N PRO A 302 22.02 -19.21 18.81
CA PRO A 302 22.58 -19.78 17.58
C PRO A 302 23.13 -18.74 16.60
N LEU A 303 22.79 -17.46 16.77
CA LEU A 303 23.27 -16.33 15.96
C LEU A 303 24.44 -15.61 16.63
N ALA A 304 25.33 -16.36 17.29
CA ALA A 304 26.67 -15.87 17.57
C ALA A 304 27.33 -15.61 16.21
N LEU A 305 27.15 -14.39 15.70
CA LEU A 305 28.10 -13.77 14.78
C LEU A 305 29.47 -14.13 15.36
N SER A 306 30.29 -14.83 14.56
CA SER A 306 31.53 -15.46 15.05
C SER A 306 32.29 -14.50 15.96
N GLU A 307 33.02 -15.02 16.96
CA GLU A 307 33.82 -14.21 17.91
C GLU A 307 34.70 -13.13 17.22
N GLU A 308 34.97 -13.26 15.91
CA GLU A 308 35.64 -12.26 15.07
C GLU A 308 34.84 -10.96 14.82
N LEU A 309 33.52 -10.92 15.04
CA LEU A 309 32.70 -9.70 14.87
C LEU A 309 32.64 -8.82 16.12
N ASP A 310 32.97 -9.34 17.30
CA ASP A 310 32.96 -8.58 18.57
C ASP A 310 34.10 -7.53 18.64
N ASP A 311 35.14 -7.64 17.78
CA ASP A 311 36.26 -6.69 17.71
C ASP A 311 35.98 -5.44 16.84
N CYS A 312 34.82 -5.35 16.17
CA CYS A 312 34.52 -4.26 15.25
C CYS A 312 33.62 -3.18 15.88
N THR A 313 34.15 -2.21 16.62
CA THR A 313 33.40 -1.02 17.09
C THR A 313 32.86 -0.08 15.98
N ALA A 314 33.01 -0.43 14.70
CA ALA A 314 32.44 0.27 13.54
C ALA A 314 31.49 -0.67 12.76
N ILE A 315 30.48 -1.20 13.46
CA ILE A 315 29.56 -2.21 12.91
C ILE A 315 28.66 -1.62 11.82
N GLY A 316 28.32 -0.33 11.89
CA GLY A 316 27.29 0.28 11.05
C GLY A 316 27.53 0.12 9.56
N SER A 317 28.58 0.73 9.00
CA SER A 317 28.84 0.64 7.55
C SER A 317 29.20 -0.77 7.10
N ALA A 318 29.93 -1.52 7.91
CA ALA A 318 30.26 -2.91 7.65
C ALA A 318 28.98 -3.77 7.54
N PHE A 319 28.03 -3.59 8.46
CA PHE A 319 26.74 -4.27 8.45
C PHE A 319 25.97 -3.98 7.16
N TRP A 320 25.84 -2.71 6.78
CA TRP A 320 25.14 -2.34 5.55
C TRP A 320 25.82 -2.89 4.29
N SER A 321 27.15 -2.87 4.25
CA SER A 321 27.94 -3.44 3.16
C SER A 321 27.71 -4.95 3.04
N HIS A 322 27.72 -5.70 4.15
CA HIS A 322 27.42 -7.13 4.15
C HIS A 322 25.97 -7.43 3.79
N LEU A 323 25.04 -6.57 4.22
CA LEU A 323 23.63 -6.72 3.88
C LEU A 323 23.43 -6.56 2.37
N ASP A 324 23.99 -5.50 1.77
CA ASP A 324 23.76 -5.18 0.37
C ASP A 324 24.61 -6.04 -0.59
N SER A 325 25.84 -6.41 -0.20
CA SER A 325 26.72 -7.30 -0.99
C SER A 325 26.27 -8.76 -0.96
N ALA A 326 26.36 -9.46 -2.11
CA ALA A 326 26.07 -10.89 -2.21
C ALA A 326 27.31 -11.78 -2.14
N LYS A 327 28.51 -11.23 -2.37
CA LYS A 327 29.71 -12.03 -2.62
C LYS A 327 30.54 -12.27 -1.35
N ASP A 328 30.46 -11.37 -0.39
CA ASP A 328 31.35 -11.35 0.79
C ASP A 328 30.57 -11.30 2.11
N SER A 329 29.31 -11.74 2.10
CA SER A 329 28.46 -11.71 3.30
C SER A 329 28.82 -12.84 4.25
N VAL A 330 29.16 -12.49 5.50
CA VAL A 330 29.27 -13.44 6.62
C VAL A 330 27.89 -14.03 6.98
N LEU A 331 26.80 -13.30 6.67
CA LEU A 331 25.44 -13.73 6.92
C LEU A 331 25.00 -14.81 5.92
N GLY A 332 24.30 -15.83 6.43
CA GLY A 332 23.63 -16.82 5.58
C GLY A 332 22.60 -16.17 4.66
N GLU A 333 22.31 -16.80 3.52
CA GLU A 333 21.40 -16.24 2.51
C GLU A 333 20.00 -15.97 3.07
N GLU A 334 19.48 -16.88 3.89
CA GLU A 334 18.16 -16.73 4.54
C GLU A 334 18.13 -15.56 5.53
N GLU A 335 19.16 -15.41 6.37
CA GLU A 335 19.28 -14.33 7.34
C GLU A 335 19.45 -12.99 6.66
N ARG A 336 20.29 -12.93 5.63
CA ARG A 336 20.49 -11.72 4.82
C ARG A 336 19.19 -11.31 4.13
N SER A 337 18.45 -12.25 3.55
CA SER A 337 17.14 -11.98 2.95
C SER A 337 16.16 -11.44 3.99
N PHE A 338 16.11 -12.05 5.17
CA PHE A 338 15.28 -11.59 6.28
C PHE A 338 15.65 -10.16 6.72
N LEU A 339 16.94 -9.88 6.96
CA LEU A 339 17.39 -8.56 7.39
C LEU A 339 17.18 -7.49 6.31
N LYS A 340 17.25 -7.85 5.02
CA LYS A 340 16.88 -6.95 3.92
C LYS A 340 15.41 -6.55 3.96
N GLU A 341 14.53 -7.45 4.37
CA GLU A 341 13.10 -7.16 4.53
C GLU A 341 12.81 -6.32 5.77
N VAL A 342 13.55 -6.53 6.87
CA VAL A 342 13.47 -5.66 8.06
C VAL A 342 13.96 -4.26 7.71
N PHE A 343 15.21 -4.16 7.22
CA PHE A 343 15.88 -2.91 6.87
C PHE A 343 15.76 -2.59 5.39
N HIS A 344 14.54 -2.65 4.87
CA HIS A 344 14.29 -2.34 3.46
C HIS A 344 14.71 -0.89 3.16
N PRO A 345 15.46 -0.62 2.07
CA PRO A 345 16.05 0.70 1.79
C PRO A 345 15.11 1.90 1.86
N SER A 346 13.82 1.66 1.64
CA SER A 346 12.80 2.69 1.62
C SER A 346 11.83 2.69 2.79
N LEU A 347 11.76 1.57 3.51
CA LEU A 347 10.85 1.43 4.65
C LEU A 347 11.56 1.79 5.94
N SER A 348 12.87 1.56 5.97
CA SER A 348 13.75 1.76 7.10
C SER A 348 14.61 3.01 6.93
N ASP A 349 14.36 4.03 7.75
CA ASP A 349 15.20 5.23 7.83
C ASP A 349 16.49 4.98 8.64
N ARG A 350 16.57 3.87 9.40
CA ARG A 350 17.75 3.48 10.17
C ARG A 350 19.03 3.34 9.34
N ARG A 351 18.90 3.14 8.03
CA ARG A 351 20.06 3.15 7.10
C ARG A 351 20.78 4.49 7.07
N CYS A 352 20.08 5.59 7.38
CA CYS A 352 20.68 6.92 7.49
C CYS A 352 21.52 7.11 8.75
N GLU A 353 21.46 6.20 9.74
CA GLU A 353 22.29 6.23 10.95
C GLU A 353 23.79 6.02 10.63
N GLY A 354 24.11 5.39 9.48
CA GLY A 354 25.48 5.18 9.03
C GLY A 354 26.29 4.37 10.02
N GLU A 355 27.39 4.94 10.53
CA GLU A 355 28.27 4.30 11.53
C GLU A 355 27.65 4.22 12.92
N LEU A 356 26.65 5.05 13.23
CA LEU A 356 25.95 5.02 14.52
C LEU A 356 24.91 3.89 14.58
N PHE A 357 24.71 3.17 13.48
CA PHE A 357 23.78 2.07 13.42
C PHE A 357 24.19 0.94 14.38
N VAL A 358 23.27 0.56 15.24
CA VAL A 358 23.38 -0.61 16.11
C VAL A 358 22.47 -1.72 15.57
N PRO A 359 23.03 -2.91 15.26
CA PRO A 359 22.23 -4.04 14.80
C PRO A 359 21.13 -4.46 15.78
N PRO A 360 20.06 -5.11 15.29
CA PRO A 360 19.01 -5.63 16.16
C PRO A 360 19.54 -6.74 17.07
N ASP A 361 18.82 -7.02 18.15
CA ASP A 361 19.09 -8.18 19.01
C ASP A 361 19.08 -9.47 18.16
N THR A 362 20.15 -10.26 18.28
CA THR A 362 20.33 -11.54 17.57
C THR A 362 19.72 -12.73 18.31
N SER A 363 18.99 -12.50 19.41
CA SER A 363 18.27 -13.56 20.11
C SER A 363 17.23 -14.25 19.20
N VAL A 364 17.14 -15.58 19.29
CA VAL A 364 16.21 -16.38 18.46
C VAL A 364 14.77 -15.94 18.67
N ALA A 365 14.39 -15.68 19.92
CA ALA A 365 13.03 -15.26 20.27
C ALA A 365 12.65 -13.93 19.60
N TYR A 366 13.58 -12.96 19.59
CA TYR A 366 13.36 -11.67 18.92
C TYR A 366 13.30 -11.82 17.40
N GLY A 367 14.25 -12.58 16.82
CA GLY A 367 14.26 -12.90 15.40
C GLY A 367 12.97 -13.59 14.93
N ASP A 368 12.47 -14.57 15.68
CA ASP A 368 11.23 -15.29 15.39
C ASP A 368 9.99 -14.38 15.51
N ALA A 369 9.99 -13.47 16.50
CA ALA A 369 8.94 -12.46 16.63
C ALA A 369 8.91 -11.53 15.42
N LEU A 370 10.07 -11.01 14.99
CA LEU A 370 10.18 -10.17 13.79
C LEU A 370 9.77 -10.92 12.52
N LYS A 371 10.20 -12.18 12.33
CA LYS A 371 9.77 -13.03 11.20
C LYS A 371 8.25 -13.22 11.17
N SER A 372 7.63 -13.42 12.33
CA SER A 372 6.17 -13.53 12.46
C SER A 372 5.46 -12.23 12.04
N LEU A 373 5.99 -11.07 12.43
CA LEU A 373 5.45 -9.77 12.03
C LEU A 373 5.60 -9.53 10.52
N LEU A 374 6.77 -9.80 9.93
CA LEU A 374 6.99 -9.69 8.48
C LEU A 374 6.06 -10.59 7.68
N ARG A 375 5.75 -11.80 8.17
CA ARG A 375 4.80 -12.69 7.50
C ARG A 375 3.41 -12.07 7.43
N LYS A 376 2.92 -11.48 8.53
CA LYS A 376 1.63 -10.78 8.56
C LYS A 376 1.60 -9.58 7.62
N GLU A 377 2.68 -8.81 7.60
CA GLU A 377 2.82 -7.68 6.66
C GLU A 377 2.74 -8.16 5.20
N LYS A 378 3.48 -9.22 4.84
CA LYS A 378 3.42 -9.84 3.51
C LYS A 378 2.02 -10.31 3.14
N GLU A 379 1.29 -10.92 4.08
CA GLU A 379 -0.10 -11.33 3.86
C GLU A 379 -1.01 -10.14 3.56
N VAL A 380 -0.85 -9.02 4.27
CA VAL A 380 -1.63 -7.78 4.01
C VAL A 380 -1.26 -7.19 2.65
N ARG A 381 0.05 -7.11 2.33
CA ARG A 381 0.54 -6.66 1.03
C ARG A 381 -0.03 -7.49 -0.11
N GLN A 382 -0.08 -8.82 0.03
CA GLN A 382 -0.67 -9.69 -0.97
C GLN A 382 -2.19 -9.46 -1.11
N LYS A 383 -2.91 -9.33 0.01
CA LYS A 383 -4.35 -9.01 -0.01
C LYS A 383 -4.64 -7.68 -0.71
N ARG A 384 -3.80 -6.66 -0.51
CA ARG A 384 -3.88 -5.38 -1.23
C ARG A 384 -3.72 -5.59 -2.73
N LYS A 385 -2.64 -6.26 -3.16
CA LYS A 385 -2.40 -6.59 -4.57
C LYS A 385 -3.58 -7.33 -5.18
N ASP A 386 -4.08 -8.36 -4.50
CA ASP A 386 -5.21 -9.15 -4.99
C ASP A 386 -6.49 -8.32 -5.10
N HIS A 387 -6.78 -7.46 -4.11
CA HIS A 387 -7.95 -6.58 -4.15
C HIS A 387 -7.84 -5.56 -5.29
N PHE A 388 -6.69 -4.89 -5.41
CA PHE A 388 -6.43 -3.95 -6.50
C PHE A 388 -6.51 -4.62 -7.88
N LEU A 389 -6.10 -5.87 -8.02
CA LEU A 389 -6.20 -6.62 -9.26
C LEU A 389 -7.56 -7.31 -9.47
N SER A 390 -8.55 -7.02 -8.62
CA SER A 390 -9.91 -7.56 -8.72
C SER A 390 -10.87 -6.54 -9.35
N ALA A 391 -11.88 -7.02 -10.08
CA ALA A 391 -12.93 -6.16 -10.64
C ALA A 391 -13.73 -5.38 -9.57
N ALA A 392 -13.63 -5.75 -8.29
CA ALA A 392 -14.33 -5.12 -7.18
C ALA A 392 -13.65 -3.84 -6.67
N PHE A 393 -12.36 -3.62 -6.97
CA PHE A 393 -11.71 -2.37 -6.59
C PHE A 393 -12.20 -1.22 -7.47
N VAL A 394 -12.62 -0.14 -6.80
CA VAL A 394 -13.16 1.07 -7.42
C VAL A 394 -12.28 2.26 -7.03
N PRO A 395 -11.74 3.02 -8.00
CA PRO A 395 -11.01 4.25 -7.71
C PRO A 395 -11.86 5.23 -6.89
N GLY A 396 -11.36 5.68 -5.74
CA GLY A 396 -12.11 6.52 -4.81
C GLY A 396 -12.94 5.76 -3.76
N GLU A 397 -13.03 4.44 -3.87
CA GLU A 397 -13.64 3.53 -2.88
C GLU A 397 -12.75 2.27 -2.76
N ALA A 398 -11.46 2.50 -2.46
CA ALA A 398 -10.42 1.47 -2.42
C ALA A 398 -10.66 0.42 -1.33
N GLY A 399 -11.44 0.75 -0.30
CA GLY A 399 -11.75 -0.12 0.82
C GLY A 399 -10.68 -0.14 1.92
N PRO A 400 -10.89 -0.93 3.00
CA PRO A 400 -10.11 -0.85 4.23
C PRO A 400 -8.71 -1.46 4.14
N LEU A 401 -8.36 -2.08 3.00
CA LEU A 401 -7.01 -2.60 2.78
C LEU A 401 -6.03 -1.49 2.37
N PHE A 402 -6.53 -0.33 1.96
CA PHE A 402 -5.73 0.77 1.43
C PHE A 402 -5.80 1.99 2.34
N PRO A 403 -4.82 2.91 2.27
CA PRO A 403 -4.89 4.17 2.99
C PRO A 403 -6.18 4.92 2.67
N ASN A 404 -6.85 5.48 3.67
CA ASN A 404 -8.08 6.23 3.45
C ASN A 404 -7.95 7.47 2.56
N SER A 405 -6.73 7.97 2.36
CA SER A 405 -6.47 9.04 1.37
C SER A 405 -6.84 8.61 -0.05
N TRP A 406 -6.93 7.31 -0.33
CA TRP A 406 -7.36 6.77 -1.63
C TRP A 406 -8.88 6.78 -1.80
N ASN A 407 -9.62 6.87 -0.70
CA ASN A 407 -11.05 7.05 -0.75
C ASN A 407 -11.35 8.53 -1.04
N SER A 408 -12.30 8.80 -1.93
CA SER A 408 -12.66 10.15 -2.28
C SER A 408 -13.33 10.81 -1.07
N GLN A 409 -12.58 11.64 -0.33
CA GLN A 409 -13.08 12.36 0.84
C GLN A 409 -14.24 13.30 0.49
N PHE A 410 -14.33 13.70 -0.78
CA PHE A 410 -15.44 14.46 -1.32
C PHE A 410 -16.45 13.52 -1.96
N GLN A 411 -17.23 12.83 -1.12
CA GLN A 411 -18.55 12.42 -1.55
C GLN A 411 -19.37 13.70 -1.67
N ILE A 412 -19.29 14.37 -2.82
CA ILE A 412 -20.24 15.43 -3.14
C ILE A 412 -21.59 14.74 -3.05
N ASP A 413 -22.34 15.06 -1.99
CA ASP A 413 -23.75 14.71 -1.85
C ASP A 413 -24.49 15.43 -2.98
N ARG A 414 -24.29 14.95 -4.21
CA ARG A 414 -25.18 15.19 -5.33
C ARG A 414 -26.44 14.48 -4.87
N GLY A 415 -27.34 15.25 -4.26
CA GLY A 415 -28.48 14.76 -3.48
C GLY A 415 -29.13 13.54 -4.11
N GLN A 416 -29.66 12.64 -3.29
CA GLN A 416 -30.13 11.29 -3.66
C GLN A 416 -30.91 11.15 -5.00
N ALA A 417 -31.48 12.23 -5.52
CA ALA A 417 -32.03 12.33 -6.87
C ALA A 417 -31.02 12.10 -8.03
N ALA A 418 -29.73 12.40 -7.87
CA ALA A 418 -28.71 12.30 -8.92
C ALA A 418 -27.92 10.98 -8.93
N LYS A 419 -28.12 10.08 -7.93
CA LYS A 419 -27.53 8.72 -7.92
C LYS A 419 -28.12 7.79 -9.01
N LYS A 420 -29.02 8.27 -9.87
CA LYS A 420 -29.87 7.42 -10.69
C LYS A 420 -29.31 6.91 -12.03
N THR A 421 -28.18 7.38 -12.55
CA THR A 421 -27.76 6.93 -13.90
C THR A 421 -26.26 7.06 -14.14
N GLN A 422 -25.39 6.67 -13.20
CA GLN A 422 -24.07 6.24 -13.66
C GLN A 422 -24.25 4.86 -14.30
N PRO A 423 -23.91 4.69 -15.59
CA PRO A 423 -24.02 3.38 -16.23
C PRO A 423 -23.19 2.39 -15.41
N GLN A 424 -23.80 1.28 -15.02
CA GLN A 424 -23.06 0.20 -14.38
C GLN A 424 -22.03 -0.30 -15.39
N VAL A 425 -20.76 -0.04 -15.09
CA VAL A 425 -19.63 -0.56 -15.82
C VAL A 425 -19.32 -1.93 -15.22
N THR A 426 -19.38 -2.97 -16.04
CA THR A 426 -18.89 -4.30 -15.69
C THR A 426 -17.48 -4.47 -16.22
N LEU A 427 -16.55 -4.85 -15.35
CA LEU A 427 -15.19 -5.18 -15.71
C LEU A 427 -15.04 -6.69 -15.92
N GLU A 428 -14.62 -7.11 -17.11
CA GLU A 428 -14.30 -8.52 -17.39
C GLU A 428 -12.79 -8.73 -17.46
N ARG A 429 -12.25 -9.62 -16.61
CA ARG A 429 -10.81 -9.87 -16.52
C ARG A 429 -10.31 -10.71 -17.70
N HIS A 430 -9.16 -10.33 -18.25
CA HIS A 430 -8.46 -11.08 -19.30
C HIS A 430 -7.08 -11.55 -18.81
N ALA A 431 -6.84 -12.86 -18.84
CA ALA A 431 -5.56 -13.45 -18.44
C ALA A 431 -4.52 -13.44 -19.57
N ASP A 432 -5.02 -13.48 -20.80
CA ASP A 432 -4.33 -13.56 -22.09
C ASP A 432 -3.53 -12.30 -22.44
N PHE A 433 -3.81 -11.15 -21.83
CA PHE A 433 -3.13 -9.89 -22.12
C PHE A 433 -1.88 -9.60 -21.27
N LYS A 434 -1.60 -10.39 -20.21
CA LYS A 434 -0.50 -10.08 -19.29
C LYS A 434 0.88 -9.98 -19.97
N GLU A 435 1.09 -10.75 -21.01
CA GLU A 435 2.38 -10.83 -21.70
C GLU A 435 2.45 -10.03 -23.00
N ALA A 436 1.44 -9.22 -23.32
CA ALA A 436 1.39 -8.50 -24.60
C ALA A 436 2.43 -7.35 -24.62
N PRO A 437 3.54 -7.43 -25.39
CA PRO A 437 4.60 -6.42 -25.35
C PRO A 437 4.12 -5.02 -25.77
N ARG A 438 3.04 -4.98 -26.56
CA ARG A 438 2.41 -3.75 -27.03
C ARG A 438 1.73 -2.96 -25.93
N LEU A 439 1.23 -3.63 -24.89
CA LEU A 439 0.64 -2.92 -23.76
C LEU A 439 1.70 -2.05 -23.09
N LYS A 440 2.93 -2.56 -22.88
CA LYS A 440 4.02 -1.76 -22.30
C LYS A 440 4.25 -0.45 -23.06
N SER A 441 4.41 -0.50 -24.39
CA SER A 441 4.57 0.71 -25.21
C SER A 441 3.36 1.64 -25.20
N ALA A 442 2.14 1.09 -25.09
CA ALA A 442 0.93 1.90 -24.96
C ALA A 442 0.85 2.59 -23.59
N LEU A 443 1.27 1.91 -22.51
CA LEU A 443 1.31 2.46 -21.15
C LEU A 443 2.29 3.63 -21.05
N GLU A 444 3.49 3.51 -21.63
CA GLU A 444 4.53 4.56 -21.63
C GLU A 444 4.05 5.90 -22.20
N SER A 445 3.06 5.88 -23.10
CA SER A 445 2.51 7.08 -23.75
C SER A 445 1.14 7.51 -23.22
N SER A 446 0.56 6.75 -22.29
CA SER A 446 -0.80 6.97 -21.79
C SER A 446 -0.80 7.63 -20.41
N ALA A 447 -1.74 8.54 -20.19
CA ALA A 447 -1.95 9.11 -18.86
C ALA A 447 -2.65 8.12 -17.93
N THR A 448 -2.23 8.08 -16.67
CA THR A 448 -2.89 7.33 -15.60
C THR A 448 -4.22 8.01 -15.25
N VAL A 449 -5.27 7.20 -15.06
CA VAL A 449 -6.58 7.66 -14.53
C VAL A 449 -6.60 7.56 -13.00
N PHE A 450 -5.81 6.64 -12.47
CA PHE A 450 -5.56 6.48 -11.06
C PHE A 450 -4.08 6.19 -10.87
N GLU A 451 -3.45 6.90 -9.94
CA GLU A 451 -2.08 6.66 -9.51
C GLU A 451 -1.99 7.00 -8.04
N GLN A 452 -1.67 5.99 -7.24
CA GLN A 452 -1.46 6.13 -5.81
C GLN A 452 -0.35 5.17 -5.37
N HIS A 453 0.22 5.42 -4.21
CA HIS A 453 1.19 4.51 -3.58
C HIS A 453 0.78 4.22 -2.14
N THR A 454 1.16 3.03 -1.67
CA THR A 454 0.99 2.62 -0.28
C THR A 454 2.21 3.01 0.54
N GLU A 455 2.09 2.93 1.85
CA GLU A 455 3.14 3.30 2.80
C GLU A 455 4.39 2.39 2.71
N ASP A 456 4.24 1.21 2.11
CA ASP A 456 5.34 0.31 1.76
C ASP A 456 5.99 0.62 0.38
N GLY A 457 5.67 1.76 -0.21
CA GLY A 457 6.29 2.27 -1.44
C GLY A 457 5.83 1.60 -2.73
N ILE A 458 4.80 0.75 -2.69
CA ILE A 458 4.24 0.11 -3.87
C ILE A 458 3.33 1.09 -4.60
N TYR A 459 3.62 1.33 -5.88
CA TYR A 459 2.76 2.14 -6.74
C TYR A 459 1.68 1.27 -7.37
N PHE A 460 0.47 1.80 -7.43
CA PHE A 460 -0.70 1.19 -8.02
C PHE A 460 -1.28 2.16 -9.05
N ARG A 461 -1.31 1.74 -10.32
CA ARG A 461 -1.76 2.59 -11.42
C ARG A 461 -2.86 1.93 -12.24
N ILE A 462 -3.80 2.75 -12.69
CA ILE A 462 -4.86 2.33 -13.61
C ILE A 462 -4.80 3.22 -14.84
N TYR A 463 -4.64 2.58 -15.99
CA TYR A 463 -4.66 3.20 -17.30
C TYR A 463 -5.95 2.84 -18.02
N ARG A 464 -6.48 3.80 -18.77
CA ARG A 464 -7.64 3.58 -19.62
C ARG A 464 -7.23 3.68 -21.07
N LEU A 465 -7.14 2.52 -21.73
CA LEU A 465 -6.74 2.38 -23.13
C LEU A 465 -8.00 2.05 -23.95
N GLY A 466 -8.76 3.09 -24.30
CA GLY A 466 -10.04 2.92 -24.99
C GLY A 466 -11.07 2.20 -24.12
N SER A 467 -11.42 0.96 -24.52
CA SER A 467 -12.32 0.07 -23.77
C SER A 467 -11.61 -0.86 -22.79
N LEU A 468 -10.29 -0.75 -22.66
CA LEU A 468 -9.52 -1.54 -21.71
C LEU A 468 -9.15 -0.71 -20.48
N GLU A 469 -9.23 -1.35 -19.32
CA GLU A 469 -8.64 -0.88 -18.08
C GLU A 469 -7.43 -1.76 -17.76
N VAL A 470 -6.25 -1.16 -17.72
CA VAL A 470 -4.99 -1.86 -17.41
C VAL A 470 -4.55 -1.43 -16.03
N ARG A 471 -4.44 -2.41 -15.12
CA ARG A 471 -3.97 -2.20 -13.76
C ARG A 471 -2.55 -2.71 -13.62
N THR A 472 -1.66 -1.81 -13.22
CA THR A 472 -0.26 -2.12 -13.01
C THR A 472 0.14 -1.87 -11.56
N MET A 473 1.20 -2.55 -11.14
CA MET A 473 1.84 -2.33 -9.86
C MET A 473 3.35 -2.23 -10.05
N GLN A 474 3.98 -1.44 -9.21
CA GLN A 474 5.43 -1.29 -9.21
C GLN A 474 5.94 -1.32 -7.78
N GLU A 475 6.67 -2.38 -7.44
CA GLU A 475 7.45 -2.42 -6.21
C GLU A 475 8.68 -1.53 -6.34
N GLN A 476 9.21 -1.10 -5.20
CA GLN A 476 10.29 -0.13 -5.21
C GLN A 476 11.61 -0.73 -5.72
N GLY A 477 12.15 -0.10 -6.76
CA GLY A 477 13.36 -0.58 -7.43
C GLY A 477 13.07 -1.59 -8.53
N ASP A 478 11.82 -2.05 -8.67
CA ASP A 478 11.40 -2.96 -9.72
C ASP A 478 10.77 -2.22 -10.90
N GLU A 479 10.68 -2.92 -12.04
CA GLU A 479 9.95 -2.43 -13.21
C GLU A 479 8.43 -2.49 -12.97
N GLU A 480 7.69 -1.58 -13.62
CA GLU A 480 6.24 -1.62 -13.60
C GLU A 480 5.70 -2.91 -14.26
N GLU A 481 4.90 -3.66 -13.51
CA GLU A 481 4.30 -4.92 -13.95
C GLU A 481 2.80 -4.78 -14.21
N ILE A 482 2.33 -5.35 -15.32
CA ILE A 482 0.90 -5.48 -15.62
C ILE A 482 0.28 -6.60 -14.79
N GLY A 483 -0.42 -6.23 -13.71
CA GLY A 483 -1.07 -7.20 -12.83
C GLY A 483 -2.41 -7.71 -13.35
N ALA A 484 -3.21 -6.86 -14.02
CA ALA A 484 -4.50 -7.24 -14.60
C ALA A 484 -4.92 -6.33 -15.76
N VAL A 485 -5.66 -6.91 -16.71
CA VAL A 485 -6.31 -6.18 -17.80
C VAL A 485 -7.80 -6.53 -17.79
N PHE A 486 -8.65 -5.51 -17.87
CA PHE A 486 -10.09 -5.65 -17.89
C PHE A 486 -10.68 -5.02 -19.15
N SER A 487 -11.72 -5.66 -19.69
CA SER A 487 -12.64 -5.03 -20.64
C SER A 487 -13.69 -4.24 -19.88
N ILE A 488 -13.85 -2.97 -20.26
CA ILE A 488 -14.85 -2.04 -19.72
C ILE A 488 -16.12 -2.22 -20.56
N ARG A 489 -17.15 -2.83 -19.97
CA ARG A 489 -18.46 -3.00 -20.62
C ARG A 489 -19.53 -2.17 -19.96
N GLU A 490 -20.29 -1.45 -20.77
CA GLU A 490 -21.51 -0.81 -20.32
C GLU A 490 -22.63 -1.87 -20.29
N CYS A 491 -23.25 -2.09 -19.12
CA CYS A 491 -24.28 -3.14 -18.94
C CYS A 491 -25.54 -2.99 -19.81
N ASN A 492 -25.65 -1.92 -20.60
CA ASN A 492 -26.86 -1.55 -21.33
C ASN A 492 -26.81 -1.87 -22.83
N GLU A 493 -25.89 -2.72 -23.29
CA GLU A 493 -25.96 -3.19 -24.67
C GLU A 493 -27.18 -4.12 -24.85
N GLU A 494 -28.28 -3.56 -25.33
CA GLU A 494 -29.40 -4.36 -25.80
C GLU A 494 -28.93 -5.31 -26.91
N PRO A 495 -29.44 -6.55 -26.93
CA PRO A 495 -29.09 -7.50 -27.97
C PRO A 495 -29.37 -6.89 -29.35
N ARG A 496 -28.30 -6.65 -30.10
CA ARG A 496 -28.42 -6.09 -31.45
C ARG A 496 -29.18 -7.06 -32.35
N PRO A 497 -30.06 -6.57 -33.24
CA PRO A 497 -30.78 -7.43 -34.17
C PRO A 497 -29.81 -8.24 -35.03
N ARG A 498 -30.27 -9.37 -35.57
CA ARG A 498 -29.51 -10.09 -36.59
C ARG A 498 -29.65 -9.35 -37.90
N ALA A 499 -28.52 -9.16 -38.56
CA ALA A 499 -28.49 -8.46 -39.82
C ALA A 499 -29.09 -9.29 -40.96
N GLU A 500 -29.81 -8.63 -41.86
CA GLU A 500 -30.32 -9.27 -43.06
C GLU A 500 -29.20 -9.46 -44.10
N LYS A 501 -29.30 -10.51 -44.93
CA LYS A 501 -28.25 -10.79 -45.92
C LYS A 501 -28.05 -9.64 -46.92
N ASP A 502 -29.13 -8.97 -47.30
CA ASP A 502 -29.09 -7.89 -48.29
C ASP A 502 -28.99 -6.50 -47.63
N GLU A 503 -28.73 -6.47 -46.32
CA GLU A 503 -28.52 -5.23 -45.58
C GLU A 503 -27.29 -4.48 -46.09
N LYS A 504 -27.42 -3.15 -46.16
CA LYS A 504 -26.38 -2.26 -46.65
C LYS A 504 -25.34 -1.99 -45.57
N LEU A 505 -24.08 -1.96 -45.99
CA LEU A 505 -22.96 -1.60 -45.15
C LEU A 505 -22.83 -0.08 -45.14
N GLU A 506 -22.79 0.53 -43.96
CA GLU A 506 -22.59 1.97 -43.76
C GLU A 506 -21.11 2.31 -43.72
N LYS A 507 -20.32 1.49 -43.01
CA LYS A 507 -18.90 1.72 -42.73
C LYS A 507 -18.10 0.44 -42.77
N VAL A 508 -16.88 0.51 -43.29
CA VAL A 508 -15.93 -0.61 -43.29
C VAL A 508 -14.56 -0.09 -42.86
N THR A 509 -13.93 -0.78 -41.91
CA THR A 509 -12.62 -0.41 -41.37
C THR A 509 -11.70 -1.63 -41.39
N LEU A 510 -10.51 -1.47 -41.96
CA LEU A 510 -9.44 -2.47 -41.95
C LEU A 510 -8.50 -2.16 -40.78
N TYR A 511 -8.34 -3.14 -39.91
CA TYR A 511 -7.47 -3.07 -38.74
C TYR A 511 -6.27 -3.99 -38.90
N VAL A 512 -5.17 -3.61 -38.23
CA VAL A 512 -4.02 -4.47 -37.99
C VAL A 512 -3.75 -4.55 -36.49
N GLU A 513 -3.80 -5.77 -35.99
CA GLU A 513 -3.37 -6.16 -34.66
C GLU A 513 -2.00 -6.81 -34.78
N GLY A 514 -1.11 -6.64 -33.81
CA GLY A 514 0.16 -7.33 -33.84
C GLY A 514 0.17 -8.43 -32.83
N SER A 515 0.48 -9.63 -33.32
CA SER A 515 0.89 -10.73 -32.48
C SER A 515 2.42 -10.78 -32.39
N ALA A 516 2.93 -11.55 -31.42
CA ALA A 516 4.37 -11.80 -31.27
C ALA A 516 5.00 -12.45 -32.51
N LYS A 517 4.23 -13.19 -33.31
CA LYS A 517 4.73 -13.91 -34.49
C LYS A 517 4.54 -13.10 -35.76
N GLU A 518 3.32 -12.63 -36.01
CA GLU A 518 2.96 -11.96 -37.26
C GLU A 518 1.75 -11.01 -37.06
N PRO A 519 1.65 -9.92 -37.84
CA PRO A 519 0.48 -9.05 -37.79
C PRO A 519 -0.79 -9.79 -38.24
N LEU A 520 -1.87 -9.62 -37.48
CA LEU A 520 -3.22 -10.10 -37.76
C LEU A 520 -4.02 -8.96 -38.40
N TYR A 521 -4.57 -9.20 -39.58
CA TYR A 521 -5.38 -8.23 -40.29
C TYR A 521 -6.84 -8.69 -40.28
N TYR A 522 -7.74 -7.79 -39.92
CA TYR A 522 -9.17 -8.06 -39.88
C TYR A 522 -9.97 -6.86 -40.38
N VAL A 523 -11.15 -7.14 -40.93
CA VAL A 523 -12.08 -6.12 -41.42
C VAL A 523 -13.29 -6.10 -40.52
N VAL A 524 -13.63 -4.89 -40.06
CA VAL A 524 -14.86 -4.58 -39.34
C VAL A 524 -15.81 -3.90 -40.31
N ALA A 525 -17.03 -4.43 -40.46
CA ALA A 525 -18.08 -3.82 -41.27
C ALA A 525 -19.30 -3.51 -40.39
N GLU A 526 -19.81 -2.29 -40.48
CA GLU A 526 -21.00 -1.81 -39.79
C GLU A 526 -22.11 -1.57 -40.81
N THR A 527 -23.33 -1.95 -40.45
CA THR A 527 -24.54 -1.84 -41.30
C THR A 527 -25.39 -0.64 -40.92
N GLU A 528 -26.34 -0.27 -41.78
CA GLU A 528 -27.31 0.80 -41.51
C GLU A 528 -28.20 0.53 -40.27
N SER A 529 -28.40 -0.73 -39.85
CA SER A 529 -29.09 -1.04 -38.58
C SER A 529 -28.19 -1.06 -37.34
N GLY A 530 -26.88 -0.81 -37.49
CA GLY A 530 -25.91 -0.85 -36.39
C GLY A 530 -25.39 -2.26 -36.04
N CYS A 531 -25.68 -3.27 -36.87
CA CYS A 531 -25.03 -4.58 -36.76
C CYS A 531 -23.57 -4.48 -37.21
N ILE A 532 -22.69 -5.13 -36.46
CA ILE A 532 -21.25 -5.15 -36.74
C ILE A 532 -20.80 -6.56 -37.12
N PHE A 533 -19.91 -6.67 -38.09
CA PHE A 533 -19.28 -7.92 -38.49
C PHE A 533 -17.78 -7.81 -38.46
N VAL A 534 -17.13 -8.91 -38.09
CA VAL A 534 -15.69 -9.08 -38.21
C VAL A 534 -15.41 -10.25 -39.14
N THR A 535 -14.51 -10.03 -40.08
CA THR A 535 -13.95 -11.11 -40.89
C THR A 535 -12.43 -11.00 -40.97
N GLU A 536 -11.76 -12.13 -40.81
CA GLU A 536 -10.32 -12.24 -40.89
C GLU A 536 -9.93 -13.60 -41.45
N LYS A 537 -8.65 -13.76 -41.80
CA LYS A 537 -8.08 -15.06 -42.17
C LYS A 537 -7.12 -15.50 -41.08
N LEU A 538 -7.42 -16.62 -40.44
CA LEU A 538 -6.61 -17.18 -39.36
C LEU A 538 -5.32 -17.83 -39.91
N ALA A 539 -4.42 -18.21 -39.00
CA ALA A 539 -3.14 -18.83 -39.36
C ALA A 539 -3.27 -20.21 -40.03
N ASP A 540 -4.39 -20.90 -39.81
CA ASP A 540 -4.74 -22.16 -40.50
C ASP A 540 -5.32 -21.93 -41.91
N GLY A 541 -5.40 -20.67 -42.34
CA GLY A 541 -5.98 -20.27 -43.61
C GLY A 541 -7.51 -20.21 -43.64
N THR A 542 -8.19 -20.50 -42.54
CA THR A 542 -9.65 -20.40 -42.43
C THR A 542 -10.08 -18.94 -42.36
N ALA A 543 -11.04 -18.54 -43.19
CA ALA A 543 -11.66 -17.23 -43.12
C ALA A 543 -12.83 -17.25 -42.13
N THR A 544 -12.80 -16.42 -41.10
CA THR A 544 -13.85 -16.37 -40.07
C THR A 544 -14.89 -15.29 -40.37
N TRP A 545 -16.08 -15.47 -39.80
CA TRP A 545 -17.18 -14.52 -39.83
C TRP A 545 -17.82 -14.47 -38.45
N GLU A 546 -17.71 -13.33 -37.78
CA GLU A 546 -18.32 -13.11 -36.47
C GLU A 546 -19.28 -11.92 -36.53
N GLU A 547 -20.50 -12.12 -36.06
CA GLU A 547 -21.56 -11.11 -36.03
C GLU A 547 -21.74 -10.61 -34.60
N ASN A 548 -21.74 -9.28 -34.44
CA ASN A 548 -21.75 -8.55 -33.18
C ASN A 548 -20.75 -9.13 -32.14
N PRO A 549 -19.43 -9.18 -32.47
CA PRO A 549 -18.42 -9.71 -31.56
C PRO A 549 -18.42 -8.93 -30.25
N ARG A 550 -18.67 -9.62 -29.13
CA ARG A 550 -18.75 -9.00 -27.80
C ARG A 550 -17.46 -8.31 -27.35
N ARG A 551 -16.32 -8.66 -27.95
CA ARG A 551 -14.97 -8.19 -27.57
C ARG A 551 -14.34 -7.30 -28.65
N LEU A 552 -15.15 -6.79 -29.57
CA LEU A 552 -14.61 -5.98 -30.67
C LEU A 552 -13.99 -4.68 -30.17
N ALA A 553 -14.60 -4.02 -29.18
CA ALA A 553 -14.05 -2.80 -28.61
C ALA A 553 -12.66 -3.04 -28.01
N ASP A 554 -12.51 -4.12 -27.24
CA ASP A 554 -11.25 -4.52 -26.61
C ASP A 554 -10.16 -4.71 -27.67
N ARG A 555 -10.48 -5.50 -28.70
CA ARG A 555 -9.56 -5.79 -29.81
C ARG A 555 -9.18 -4.53 -30.58
N ASN A 556 -10.15 -3.67 -30.86
CA ASN A 556 -9.93 -2.40 -31.55
C ASN A 556 -9.07 -1.43 -30.74
N SER A 557 -9.12 -1.50 -29.41
CA SER A 557 -8.30 -0.65 -28.52
C SER A 557 -6.80 -0.98 -28.61
N LEU A 558 -6.45 -2.18 -29.10
CA LEU A 558 -5.07 -2.63 -29.30
C LEU A 558 -4.63 -2.67 -30.77
N ALA A 559 -5.58 -2.48 -31.68
CA ALA A 559 -5.34 -2.51 -33.10
C ALA A 559 -5.08 -1.11 -33.66
N LYS A 560 -4.31 -1.06 -34.74
CA LYS A 560 -4.11 0.15 -35.54
C LYS A 560 -5.07 0.13 -36.73
N VAL A 561 -5.76 1.24 -36.97
CA VAL A 561 -6.55 1.42 -38.19
C VAL A 561 -5.59 1.57 -39.38
N VAL A 562 -5.78 0.73 -40.39
CA VAL A 562 -5.02 0.77 -41.65
C VAL A 562 -5.78 1.56 -42.71
N LYS A 563 -7.09 1.29 -42.87
CA LYS A 563 -7.99 1.95 -43.83
C LYS A 563 -9.39 2.08 -43.25
N ILE A 564 -10.11 3.12 -43.64
CA ILE A 564 -11.51 3.37 -43.29
C ILE A 564 -12.26 3.81 -44.53
N SER A 565 -13.50 3.35 -44.71
CA SER A 565 -14.43 3.80 -45.74
C SER A 565 -15.80 3.99 -45.11
N ASP A 566 -16.23 5.26 -45.02
CA ASP A 566 -17.55 5.65 -44.53
C ASP A 566 -18.48 6.00 -45.70
N GLY A 567 -19.80 5.94 -45.49
CA GLY A 567 -20.79 6.49 -46.44
C GLY A 567 -21.00 5.65 -47.71
N LEU A 568 -20.89 4.33 -47.61
CA LEU A 568 -20.92 3.41 -48.76
C LEU A 568 -22.29 3.34 -49.49
N THR A 569 -23.34 3.96 -48.96
CA THR A 569 -24.73 3.69 -49.36
C THR A 569 -25.37 4.74 -50.27
N LYS A 570 -24.80 5.94 -50.43
CA LYS A 570 -25.51 7.07 -51.05
C LYS A 570 -25.42 7.16 -52.58
N ASP A 571 -24.28 6.83 -53.18
CA ASP A 571 -24.03 7.10 -54.62
C ASP A 571 -23.51 5.88 -55.42
N ALA A 572 -23.67 4.68 -54.86
CA ALA A 572 -23.18 3.46 -55.49
C ALA A 572 -24.20 2.82 -56.44
N LYS A 573 -23.83 2.61 -57.72
CA LYS A 573 -24.63 1.84 -58.70
C LYS A 573 -24.99 0.45 -58.18
N GLU A 574 -24.12 -0.13 -57.35
CA GLU A 574 -24.39 -1.35 -56.59
C GLU A 574 -24.04 -1.10 -55.12
N PRO A 575 -24.99 -1.23 -54.18
CA PRO A 575 -24.69 -1.03 -52.77
C PRO A 575 -23.71 -2.09 -52.25
N ALA A 576 -22.85 -1.68 -51.33
CA ALA A 576 -22.10 -2.59 -50.48
C ALA A 576 -23.08 -3.31 -49.54
N THR A 577 -23.19 -4.63 -49.65
CA THR A 577 -24.11 -5.43 -48.82
C THR A 577 -23.39 -6.55 -48.08
N VAL A 578 -23.98 -7.00 -46.97
CA VAL A 578 -23.49 -8.13 -46.15
C VAL A 578 -23.28 -9.39 -47.02
N LYS A 579 -24.20 -9.66 -47.94
CA LYS A 579 -24.12 -10.78 -48.90
C LYS A 579 -22.86 -10.74 -49.76
N ARG A 580 -22.44 -9.57 -50.25
CA ARG A 580 -21.22 -9.46 -51.06
C ARG A 580 -19.98 -9.80 -50.25
N LEU A 581 -19.92 -9.33 -49.00
CA LEU A 581 -18.81 -9.66 -48.10
C LEU A 581 -18.78 -11.15 -47.76
N LYS A 582 -19.94 -11.77 -47.48
CA LYS A 582 -20.04 -13.23 -47.27
C LYS A 582 -19.62 -14.05 -48.50
N ILE A 583 -20.01 -13.62 -49.71
CA ILE A 583 -19.56 -14.27 -50.95
C ILE A 583 -18.03 -14.20 -51.08
N TYR A 584 -17.43 -13.06 -50.75
CA TYR A 584 -15.97 -12.92 -50.77
C TYR A 584 -15.29 -13.85 -49.76
N GLN A 585 -15.78 -13.87 -48.51
CA GLN A 585 -15.29 -14.77 -47.46
C GLN A 585 -15.36 -16.24 -47.91
N GLY A 586 -16.51 -16.69 -48.46
CA GLY A 586 -16.69 -18.06 -48.93
C GLY A 586 -15.88 -18.42 -50.18
N SER A 587 -15.49 -17.44 -51.00
CA SER A 587 -14.68 -17.68 -52.21
C SER A 587 -13.20 -17.94 -51.93
N ARG A 588 -12.73 -17.70 -50.70
CA ARG A 588 -11.35 -17.91 -50.29
C ARG A 588 -11.25 -19.22 -49.51
N GLY A 589 -10.99 -20.30 -50.25
CA GLY A 589 -10.81 -21.64 -49.68
C GLY A 589 -9.57 -21.76 -48.77
N ILE A 590 -9.50 -22.90 -48.08
CA ILE A 590 -8.38 -23.30 -47.23
C ILE A 590 -7.14 -23.46 -48.13
N SER A 591 -6.15 -22.61 -47.93
CA SER A 591 -4.83 -22.72 -48.56
C SER A 591 -3.78 -22.53 -47.47
N ASP A 592 -2.59 -23.10 -47.63
CA ASP A 592 -1.46 -22.75 -46.77
C ASP A 592 -1.22 -21.25 -46.88
N VAL A 593 -1.11 -20.59 -45.72
CA VAL A 593 -1.23 -19.14 -45.62
C VAL A 593 -0.03 -18.56 -44.91
N SER A 594 0.71 -17.76 -45.67
CA SER A 594 1.74 -16.87 -45.15
C SER A 594 1.11 -15.59 -44.57
N GLY A 595 1.81 -14.87 -43.69
CA GLY A 595 1.39 -13.53 -43.22
C GLY A 595 0.86 -12.59 -44.31
N PRO A 596 1.55 -12.45 -45.46
CA PRO A 596 1.05 -11.68 -46.61
C PRO A 596 -0.32 -12.11 -47.14
N ASP A 597 -0.68 -13.39 -47.07
CA ASP A 597 -1.98 -13.87 -47.56
C ASP A 597 -3.13 -13.45 -46.65
N ARG A 598 -2.88 -13.29 -45.35
CA ARG A 598 -3.85 -12.73 -44.39
C ARG A 598 -4.08 -11.25 -44.63
N GLN A 599 -3.01 -10.50 -44.87
CA GLN A 599 -3.10 -9.10 -45.28
C GLN A 599 -3.88 -8.96 -46.59
N ARG A 600 -3.53 -9.73 -47.62
CA ARG A 600 -4.23 -9.74 -48.92
C ARG A 600 -5.71 -10.12 -48.79
N TYR A 601 -6.05 -11.05 -47.89
CA TYR A 601 -7.44 -11.38 -47.61
C TYR A 601 -8.19 -10.15 -47.09
N ALA A 602 -7.68 -9.52 -46.03
CA ALA A 602 -8.33 -8.39 -45.38
C ALA A 602 -8.38 -7.16 -46.29
N GLU A 603 -7.31 -6.87 -47.04
CA GLU A 603 -7.30 -5.82 -48.05
C GLU A 603 -8.28 -6.10 -49.19
N GLY A 604 -8.37 -7.35 -49.65
CA GLY A 604 -9.34 -7.73 -50.68
C GLY A 604 -10.79 -7.68 -50.18
N ALA A 605 -11.05 -8.04 -48.92
CA ALA A 605 -12.35 -7.87 -48.29
C ALA A 605 -12.73 -6.40 -48.23
N PHE A 606 -11.82 -5.54 -47.75
CA PHE A 606 -12.01 -4.10 -47.72
C PHE A 606 -12.26 -3.52 -49.12
N SER A 607 -11.44 -3.87 -50.11
CA SER A 607 -11.47 -3.27 -51.46
C SER A 607 -12.64 -3.74 -52.32
N ARG A 608 -13.26 -4.88 -52.00
CA ARG A 608 -14.50 -5.32 -52.67
C ARG A 608 -15.75 -4.60 -52.16
N ILE A 609 -15.66 -3.99 -50.98
CA ILE A 609 -16.77 -3.28 -50.37
C ILE A 609 -16.58 -1.77 -50.47
N GLY A 610 -15.44 -1.28 -50.01
CA GLY A 610 -14.98 0.07 -50.27
C GLY A 610 -14.75 0.18 -51.76
N ARG A 611 -15.47 1.06 -52.44
CA ARG A 611 -15.06 1.48 -53.78
C ARG A 611 -13.58 1.84 -53.71
N PRO A 612 -12.77 1.57 -54.75
CA PRO A 612 -11.55 2.34 -54.90
C PRO A 612 -12.00 3.80 -54.93
N PHE A 613 -11.68 4.53 -53.86
CA PHE A 613 -11.80 5.97 -53.88
C PHE A 613 -10.76 6.42 -54.91
N ASP A 614 -11.21 6.65 -56.16
CA ASP A 614 -10.36 7.16 -57.25
C ASP A 614 -9.90 8.61 -57.00
N GLY A 615 -10.35 9.22 -55.90
CA GLY A 615 -9.73 10.41 -55.36
C GLY A 615 -8.36 10.05 -54.81
N ARG A 616 -7.30 10.57 -55.41
CA ARG A 616 -6.03 10.74 -54.72
C ARG A 616 -6.31 11.40 -53.37
N VAL A 617 -6.37 10.61 -52.30
CA VAL A 617 -6.10 11.12 -50.96
C VAL A 617 -4.61 11.37 -50.98
N THR A 618 -4.22 12.60 -51.36
CA THR A 618 -3.02 13.17 -50.75
C THR A 618 -3.21 12.95 -49.26
N PRO A 619 -2.27 12.33 -48.53
CA PRO A 619 -2.42 12.16 -47.09
C PRO A 619 -2.82 13.53 -46.53
N GLU A 620 -4.02 13.64 -45.97
CA GLU A 620 -4.34 14.81 -45.17
C GLU A 620 -3.22 14.83 -44.13
N SER A 621 -2.42 15.89 -44.14
CA SER A 621 -1.38 16.02 -43.13
C SER A 621 -2.06 15.88 -41.77
N PHE A 622 -1.34 15.35 -40.80
CA PHE A 622 -1.85 15.25 -39.43
C PHE A 622 -2.48 16.58 -38.96
N ASP A 623 -1.93 17.71 -39.42
CA ASP A 623 -2.48 19.05 -39.20
C ASP A 623 -3.88 19.28 -39.78
N ALA A 624 -4.19 18.77 -40.98
CA ALA A 624 -5.50 18.89 -41.60
C ALA A 624 -6.57 18.05 -40.88
N PHE A 625 -6.19 16.87 -40.38
CA PHE A 625 -7.06 16.02 -39.57
C PHE A 625 -7.37 16.67 -38.20
N VAL A 626 -6.34 17.19 -37.53
CA VAL A 626 -6.48 17.90 -36.25
C VAL A 626 -7.31 19.17 -36.42
N ALA A 627 -7.14 19.90 -37.53
CA ALA A 627 -7.93 21.09 -37.83
C ALA A 627 -9.42 20.81 -38.01
N ARG A 628 -9.77 19.72 -38.69
CA ARG A 628 -11.16 19.34 -38.95
C ARG A 628 -11.88 18.84 -37.70
N HIS A 629 -11.21 18.03 -36.89
CA HIS A 629 -11.87 17.30 -35.80
C HIS A 629 -11.63 17.92 -34.41
N TYR A 630 -10.57 18.73 -34.25
CA TYR A 630 -10.19 19.32 -32.97
C TYR A 630 -9.77 20.81 -33.12
N PRO A 631 -10.64 21.68 -33.64
CA PRO A 631 -10.28 23.08 -33.95
C PRO A 631 -9.81 23.88 -32.71
N ARG A 632 -10.25 23.49 -31.51
CA ARG A 632 -9.77 24.10 -30.26
C ARG A 632 -8.34 23.71 -29.89
N LEU A 633 -7.90 22.51 -30.26
CA LEU A 633 -6.54 22.02 -29.98
C LEU A 633 -5.50 22.74 -30.86
N GLN A 634 -5.87 23.02 -32.12
CA GLN A 634 -5.04 23.77 -33.06
C GLN A 634 -4.79 25.22 -32.61
N ALA A 635 -5.82 25.87 -32.06
CA ALA A 635 -5.70 27.22 -31.48
C ALA A 635 -4.79 27.26 -30.23
N LEU A 636 -4.77 26.17 -29.45
CA LEU A 636 -3.93 26.03 -28.26
C LEU A 636 -2.46 25.78 -28.59
N LEU A 637 -2.17 25.05 -29.68
CA LEU A 637 -0.81 24.69 -30.09
C LEU A 637 -0.12 25.75 -30.96
N GLY A 638 -0.82 26.79 -31.41
CA GLY A 638 -0.22 27.94 -32.10
C GLY A 638 0.49 27.60 -33.42
N ILE A 639 0.10 26.52 -34.08
CA ILE A 639 0.79 25.93 -35.25
C ILE A 639 0.89 26.92 -36.42
N ASP A 640 -0.04 27.87 -36.55
CA ASP A 640 -0.01 28.92 -37.59
C ASP A 640 1.21 29.87 -37.49
N ARG A 641 1.90 29.94 -36.34
CA ARG A 641 3.05 30.83 -36.15
C ARG A 641 4.40 30.20 -36.52
N LEU A 642 4.48 28.89 -36.71
CA LEU A 642 5.74 28.21 -37.05
C LEU A 642 6.05 28.24 -38.55
N GLY A 643 5.02 28.23 -39.42
CA GLY A 643 5.20 28.29 -40.88
C GLY A 643 5.73 29.63 -41.40
N ALA A 644 5.47 30.75 -40.70
CA ALA A 644 5.88 32.09 -41.14
C ALA A 644 7.31 32.49 -40.76
N ARG A 645 8.06 31.63 -40.05
CA ARG A 645 9.47 31.88 -39.68
C ARG A 645 10.50 31.07 -40.49
N MET A 646 10.04 30.21 -41.40
CA MET A 646 10.92 29.39 -42.26
C MET A 646 10.74 29.64 -43.77
N ALA A 647 10.09 30.75 -44.15
CA ALA A 647 10.01 31.21 -45.54
C ALA A 647 10.81 32.49 -45.73
#